data_AF-H1UXF2-F1
#
_entry.id   AF-H1UXF2-F1
#
_cell.length_a   1.000
_cell.length_b   1.000
_cell.length_c   1.000
_cell.angle_alpha   90.00
_cell.angle_beta   90.00
_cell.angle_gamma   90.00
#
_symmetry.space_group_name_H-M   'P 1'
#
loop_
_entity.id
_entity.type
_entity.pdbx_description
1 polymer ?
#
loop_
_entity_poly.entity_id
_entity_poly.type
_entity_poly.pdbx_seq_one_letter_code
_entity_poly.pdbx_strand_id
1 'polypeptide(L)'
;MSKIDKLSVQGIRSFGGSRETISFYTPLTLIVGYNGSGKTTIIECLKYATTGEQPPNSKGGAFVHDPKLCGEKEVLAQVKLAFTSTSGHKCVSTRSLQLTVKKNSRSLKTLEGSLVYNNNGERTVISSRVAQMDEFIPRELGVSRAILDYVIFCHQDESLWPMSEPAALKKQFDQIFEAMRYTKAIDNLKVLRKKQGEELAKLKIFEEQDRINKEKGDRAEKRSMALQNDIEESREKCNALTLEMEQLQEQIREKHEQANSYLNIVNDLKFKRDQLTYREGSIADIKMTLEELSEDDEYLENALAQYEERMARYGEEANENKAQYAELQKDLNQSRRELSTKLAEQGKHQSDKDKYERQLQSRMQLVRDAAELHGFRGYDGDLKDAQIKTFNERIQKLLAEKKRDLDRAQKENARELDEATSVITDLEGRKATTTQNRVFAKQRMGAIDKRTNVLQMDINRLDIDEGAKAILDNQFEDVESRLKKANESLAHADFDNQLQRENEKLWQLETENEKLGRELMECTRLASERAQLDLRKKELSDRRRKLETLTNTWKPKLDVHVGTAWQTDTLEAQFNDALKRQNKVVADARQKRDLARDKQQKVDFKLKSAKDVGAKKTDESQRCRSAVVAALQAVRDGATIDDYEEEVKMHEEDVETYTTDISLCLRSHRVKGKNHKPQ
;
A
#
# COMPACT_ATOMS: atom_id res chain seq x y z
N MET A 1 -83.15 -0.42 16.74
CA MET A 1 -82.56 0.81 17.31
C MET A 1 -82.10 0.52 18.71
N SER A 2 -80.86 0.89 19.05
CA SER A 2 -80.39 0.84 20.43
C SER A 2 -81.13 1.87 21.28
N LYS A 3 -81.42 1.54 22.54
CA LYS A 3 -82.09 2.43 23.49
C LYS A 3 -81.77 2.06 24.92
N ILE A 4 -81.80 3.04 25.82
CA ILE A 4 -81.77 2.80 27.27
C ILE A 4 -83.20 2.54 27.76
N ASP A 5 -83.40 1.54 28.61
CA ASP A 5 -84.73 1.13 29.06
C ASP A 5 -84.95 1.50 30.54
N LYS A 6 -84.04 1.10 31.43
CA LYS A 6 -84.20 1.30 32.88
C LYS A 6 -82.85 1.49 33.56
N LEU A 7 -82.75 2.47 34.44
CA LEU A 7 -81.60 2.67 35.32
C LEU A 7 -82.01 2.40 36.77
N SER A 8 -81.10 1.78 37.51
CA SER A 8 -81.20 1.58 38.95
C SER A 8 -79.96 2.12 39.61
N VAL A 9 -80.15 2.90 40.68
CA VAL A 9 -79.07 3.55 41.42
C VAL A 9 -79.23 3.22 42.90
N GLN A 10 -78.10 2.90 43.55
CA GLN A 10 -78.03 2.64 44.98
C GLN A 10 -76.66 3.09 45.50
N GLY A 11 -76.64 3.79 46.63
CA GLY A 11 -75.40 4.21 47.30
C GLY A 11 -74.56 5.24 46.53
N ILE A 12 -75.16 6.05 45.65
CA ILE A 12 -74.47 7.07 44.83
C ILE A 12 -74.91 8.47 45.26
N ARG A 13 -73.98 9.34 45.66
CA ARG A 13 -74.21 10.72 46.13
C ARG A 13 -75.43 10.85 47.06
N SER A 14 -76.54 11.46 46.65
CA SER A 14 -77.74 11.64 47.47
C SER A 14 -78.65 10.41 47.51
N PHE A 15 -78.42 9.42 46.65
CA PHE A 15 -79.10 8.13 46.70
C PHE A 15 -78.46 7.27 47.80
N GLY A 16 -79.19 7.07 48.90
CA GLY A 16 -78.75 6.27 50.04
C GLY A 16 -78.75 4.76 49.77
N GLY A 17 -78.90 3.97 50.83
CA GLY A 17 -78.92 2.51 50.74
C GLY A 17 -80.15 1.90 50.05
N SER A 18 -81.22 2.68 49.84
CA SER A 18 -82.40 2.23 49.08
C SER A 18 -82.13 2.20 47.58
N ARG A 19 -82.74 1.21 46.90
CA ARG A 19 -82.62 1.05 45.45
C ARG A 19 -83.65 1.92 44.76
N GLU A 20 -83.21 2.99 44.12
CA GLU A 20 -84.07 3.84 43.28
C GLU A 20 -84.02 3.40 41.82
N THR A 21 -85.15 3.48 41.12
CA THR A 21 -85.20 3.11 39.68
C THR A 21 -85.94 4.13 38.84
N ILE A 22 -85.42 4.39 37.64
CA ILE A 22 -86.03 5.26 36.64
C ILE A 22 -86.17 4.50 35.31
N SER A 23 -87.31 4.65 34.64
CA SER A 23 -87.55 4.09 33.31
C SER A 23 -87.47 5.19 32.27
N PHE A 24 -86.79 4.94 31.16
CA PHE A 24 -86.64 5.89 30.06
C PHE A 24 -87.67 5.60 28.97
N TYR A 25 -88.30 6.67 28.49
CA TYR A 25 -89.34 6.62 27.46
C TYR A 25 -88.84 7.27 26.17
N THR A 26 -89.36 6.79 25.05
CA THR A 26 -89.09 7.32 23.71
C THR A 26 -90.29 8.17 23.26
N PRO A 27 -90.11 9.37 22.69
CA PRO A 27 -88.84 10.02 22.36
C PRO A 27 -88.25 10.89 23.48
N LEU A 28 -89.00 11.19 24.54
CA LEU A 28 -88.62 12.15 25.59
C LEU A 28 -88.86 11.59 26.99
N THR A 29 -87.88 11.78 27.88
CA THR A 29 -88.01 11.53 29.32
C THR A 29 -87.74 12.84 30.07
N LEU A 30 -88.75 13.38 30.75
CA LEU A 30 -88.63 14.62 31.53
C LEU A 30 -88.28 14.29 32.99
N ILE A 31 -87.15 14.81 33.49
CA ILE A 31 -86.71 14.65 34.88
C ILE A 31 -86.74 16.02 35.57
N VAL A 32 -87.70 16.21 36.48
CA VAL A 32 -87.89 17.44 37.26
C VAL A 32 -87.69 17.19 38.75
N GLY A 33 -87.33 18.24 39.49
CA GLY A 33 -87.12 18.18 40.94
C GLY A 33 -86.37 19.41 41.44
N TYR A 34 -86.35 19.63 42.75
CA TYR A 34 -85.63 20.75 43.37
C TYR A 34 -84.11 20.66 43.16
N ASN A 35 -83.38 21.76 43.36
CA ASN A 35 -81.92 21.73 43.34
C ASN A 35 -81.39 20.80 44.45
N GLY A 36 -80.39 19.99 44.11
CA GLY A 36 -79.87 18.96 45.03
C GLY A 36 -80.68 17.64 45.04
N SER A 37 -81.79 17.53 44.31
CA SER A 37 -82.60 16.30 44.28
C SER A 37 -81.98 15.10 43.54
N GLY A 38 -80.71 15.19 43.11
CA GLY A 38 -80.00 14.10 42.40
C GLY A 38 -80.22 14.03 40.88
N LYS A 39 -80.79 15.06 40.23
CA LYS A 39 -81.01 15.07 38.76
C LYS A 39 -79.70 14.87 37.98
N THR A 40 -78.69 15.67 38.27
CA THR A 40 -77.36 15.55 37.63
C THR A 40 -76.73 14.19 37.93
N THR A 41 -76.95 13.65 39.13
CA THR A 41 -76.49 12.32 39.54
C THR A 41 -77.07 11.19 38.71
N ILE A 42 -78.31 11.32 38.21
CA ILE A 42 -78.89 10.34 37.28
C ILE A 42 -78.08 10.30 35.98
N ILE A 43 -77.70 11.46 35.44
CA ILE A 43 -76.89 11.56 34.21
C ILE A 43 -75.47 11.05 34.43
N GLU A 44 -74.86 11.38 35.58
CA GLU A 44 -73.58 10.83 36.01
C GLU A 44 -73.60 9.29 36.10
N CYS A 45 -74.67 8.71 36.62
CA CYS A 45 -74.86 7.26 36.66
C CYS A 45 -74.99 6.64 35.28
N LEU A 46 -75.64 7.32 34.31
CA LEU A 46 -75.70 6.87 32.92
C LEU A 46 -74.33 6.90 32.25
N LYS A 47 -73.57 7.99 32.44
CA LYS A 47 -72.18 8.10 32.00
C LYS A 47 -71.34 6.96 32.60
N TYR A 48 -71.37 6.80 33.93
CA TYR A 48 -70.61 5.76 34.61
C TYR A 48 -70.99 4.34 34.17
N ALA A 49 -72.28 4.05 34.01
CA ALA A 49 -72.75 2.74 33.56
C ALA A 49 -72.26 2.38 32.15
N THR A 50 -72.17 3.37 31.26
CA THR A 50 -71.84 3.18 29.83
C THR A 50 -70.36 3.28 29.52
N THR A 51 -69.62 4.20 30.16
CA THR A 51 -68.19 4.45 29.87
C THR A 51 -67.23 3.99 30.96
N GLY A 52 -67.75 3.71 32.17
CA GLY A 52 -66.92 3.41 33.35
C GLY A 52 -66.27 4.63 33.99
N GLU A 53 -66.45 5.82 33.40
CA GLU A 53 -65.83 7.05 33.90
C GLU A 53 -66.64 7.68 35.04
N GLN A 54 -65.93 8.05 36.11
CA GLN A 54 -66.53 8.78 37.22
C GLN A 54 -66.68 10.26 36.86
N PRO A 55 -67.63 10.99 37.46
CA PRO A 55 -67.80 12.42 37.22
C PRO A 55 -66.53 13.24 37.48
N PRO A 56 -66.33 14.39 36.82
CA PRO A 56 -65.23 15.29 37.13
C PRO A 56 -65.25 15.68 38.61
N ASN A 57 -64.07 15.93 39.20
CA ASN A 57 -63.90 16.26 40.62
C ASN A 57 -64.39 15.20 41.63
N SER A 58 -64.68 13.97 41.19
CA SER A 58 -65.12 12.89 42.09
C SER A 58 -64.02 11.89 42.51
N LYS A 59 -62.79 12.09 42.01
CA LYS A 59 -61.60 11.30 42.38
C LYS A 59 -61.38 11.39 43.90
N GLY A 60 -61.47 10.26 44.59
CA GLY A 60 -61.39 10.18 46.06
C GLY A 60 -62.67 9.71 46.76
N GLY A 61 -63.70 9.30 46.00
CA GLY A 61 -64.90 8.66 46.55
C GLY A 61 -66.09 9.59 46.73
N ALA A 62 -66.05 10.83 46.23
CA ALA A 62 -67.17 11.78 46.33
C ALA A 62 -68.40 11.37 45.49
N PHE A 63 -68.25 10.40 44.59
CA PHE A 63 -69.35 9.81 43.83
C PHE A 63 -70.19 8.81 44.64
N VAL A 64 -69.57 8.10 45.59
CA VAL A 64 -70.26 7.14 46.47
C VAL A 64 -70.91 7.90 47.63
N HIS A 65 -72.09 7.47 48.08
CA HIS A 65 -72.77 8.04 49.23
C HIS A 65 -71.86 8.03 50.47
N ASP A 66 -71.80 9.14 51.20
CA ASP A 66 -70.82 9.29 52.29
C ASP A 66 -71.17 8.35 53.46
N PRO A 67 -70.29 7.40 53.83
CA PRO A 67 -70.56 6.46 54.93
C PRO A 67 -70.85 7.14 56.27
N LYS A 68 -70.33 8.37 56.47
CA LYS A 68 -70.61 9.17 57.67
C LYS A 68 -72.09 9.57 57.81
N LEU A 69 -72.82 9.71 56.70
CA LEU A 69 -74.24 10.05 56.72
C LEU A 69 -75.12 8.86 57.13
N CYS A 70 -74.63 7.63 56.92
CA CYS A 70 -75.31 6.39 57.32
C CYS A 70 -74.86 5.86 58.69
N GLY A 71 -73.81 6.43 59.29
CA GLY A 71 -73.21 5.90 60.52
C GLY A 71 -72.42 4.60 60.33
N GLU A 72 -72.12 4.22 59.09
CA GLU A 72 -71.40 3.00 58.73
C GLU A 72 -69.94 3.30 58.35
N LYS A 73 -69.05 2.30 58.48
CA LYS A 73 -67.63 2.43 58.09
C LYS A 73 -67.40 2.18 56.60
N GLU A 74 -68.39 1.63 55.92
CA GLU A 74 -68.32 1.20 54.54
C GLU A 74 -69.68 1.38 53.86
N VAL A 75 -69.68 1.84 52.60
CA VAL A 75 -70.89 1.90 51.77
C VAL A 75 -70.63 1.20 50.44
N LEU A 76 -71.57 0.36 50.03
CA LEU A 76 -71.61 -0.27 48.72
C LEU A 76 -72.52 0.52 47.79
N ALA A 77 -71.94 0.93 46.66
CA ALA A 77 -72.59 1.63 45.58
C ALA A 77 -72.83 0.66 44.42
N GLN A 78 -74.01 0.74 43.80
CA GLN A 78 -74.34 -0.07 42.64
C GLN A 78 -75.16 0.73 41.63
N VAL A 79 -74.73 0.65 40.37
CA VAL A 79 -75.44 1.22 39.22
C VAL A 79 -75.79 0.08 38.26
N LYS A 80 -77.08 -0.09 37.96
CA LYS A 80 -77.55 -1.07 36.97
C LYS A 80 -78.27 -0.38 35.82
N LEU A 81 -77.79 -0.56 34.60
CA LEU A 81 -78.40 -0.02 33.40
C LEU A 81 -78.89 -1.15 32.50
N ALA A 82 -80.20 -1.18 32.26
CA ALA A 82 -80.82 -2.00 31.24
C ALA A 82 -80.92 -1.20 29.94
N PHE A 83 -80.42 -1.76 28.85
CA PHE A 83 -80.45 -1.17 27.52
C PHE A 83 -80.65 -2.24 26.46
N THR A 84 -81.17 -1.86 25.30
CA THR A 84 -81.30 -2.70 24.12
C THR A 84 -80.14 -2.39 23.17
N SER A 85 -79.40 -3.43 22.76
CA SER A 85 -78.29 -3.34 21.80
C SER A 85 -78.77 -2.97 20.39
N THR A 86 -77.86 -2.51 19.54
CA THR A 86 -78.06 -2.38 18.08
C THR A 86 -78.58 -3.67 17.44
N SER A 87 -78.16 -4.83 17.97
CA SER A 87 -78.59 -6.17 17.53
C SER A 87 -79.97 -6.59 18.06
N GLY A 88 -80.62 -5.75 18.89
CA GLY A 88 -81.95 -6.02 19.45
C GLY A 88 -81.97 -6.85 20.74
N HIS A 89 -80.81 -7.30 21.23
CA HIS A 89 -80.71 -8.03 22.50
C HIS A 89 -80.88 -7.08 23.70
N LYS A 90 -81.56 -7.54 24.75
CA LYS A 90 -81.71 -6.81 26.01
C LYS A 90 -80.51 -7.10 26.92
N CYS A 91 -79.75 -6.07 27.24
CA CYS A 91 -78.54 -6.16 28.04
C CYS A 91 -78.74 -5.45 29.39
N VAL A 92 -78.12 -5.98 30.45
CA VAL A 92 -78.07 -5.36 31.76
C VAL A 92 -76.61 -5.24 32.19
N SER A 93 -76.13 -4.00 32.26
CA SER A 93 -74.82 -3.65 32.82
C SER A 93 -74.96 -3.38 34.31
N THR A 94 -74.17 -4.04 35.15
CA THR A 94 -74.06 -3.79 36.58
C THR A 94 -72.64 -3.35 36.91
N ARG A 95 -72.48 -2.17 37.50
CA ARG A 95 -71.20 -1.68 38.04
C ARG A 95 -71.34 -1.44 39.53
N SER A 96 -70.34 -1.88 40.30
CA SER A 96 -70.35 -1.79 41.76
C SER A 96 -69.08 -1.11 42.26
N LEU A 97 -69.24 -0.25 43.26
CA LEU A 97 -68.18 0.51 43.93
C LEU A 97 -68.28 0.29 45.43
N GLN A 98 -67.15 0.32 46.13
CA GLN A 98 -67.08 0.19 47.58
C GLN A 98 -66.26 1.35 48.12
N LEU A 99 -66.83 2.13 49.04
CA LEU A 99 -66.13 3.21 49.73
C LEU A 99 -65.94 2.84 51.20
N THR A 100 -64.70 2.72 51.64
CA THR A 100 -64.36 2.44 53.04
C THR A 100 -63.69 3.65 53.68
N VAL A 101 -64.15 4.05 54.86
CA VAL A 101 -63.52 5.12 55.66
C VAL A 101 -62.47 4.52 56.59
N LYS A 102 -61.20 4.85 56.37
CA LYS A 102 -60.08 4.53 57.27
C LYS A 102 -59.83 5.71 58.23
N LYS A 103 -59.01 5.50 59.27
CA LYS A 103 -58.74 6.51 60.33
C LYS A 103 -58.33 7.88 59.79
N ASN A 104 -57.46 7.94 58.77
CA ASN A 104 -56.93 9.19 58.19
C ASN A 104 -57.23 9.37 56.69
N SER A 105 -57.95 8.44 56.04
CA SER A 105 -58.18 8.49 54.60
C SER A 105 -59.43 7.73 54.16
N ARG A 106 -59.96 8.05 52.98
CA ARG A 106 -61.04 7.30 52.32
C ARG A 106 -60.42 6.42 51.23
N SER A 107 -60.83 5.15 51.14
CA SER A 107 -60.40 4.25 50.07
C SER A 107 -61.59 3.81 49.23
N LEU A 108 -61.59 4.18 47.95
CA LEU A 108 -62.56 3.74 46.96
C LEU A 108 -62.01 2.50 46.23
N LYS A 109 -62.79 1.43 46.17
CA LYS A 109 -62.52 0.22 45.40
C LYS A 109 -63.60 0.04 44.34
N THR A 110 -63.19 -0.29 43.12
CA THR A 110 -64.13 -0.74 42.07
C THR A 110 -64.26 -2.24 42.16
N LEU A 111 -65.48 -2.71 42.41
CA LEU A 111 -65.79 -4.14 42.49
C LEU A 111 -66.04 -4.70 41.09
N GLU A 112 -66.14 -6.03 40.98
CA GLU A 112 -66.45 -6.69 39.72
C GLU A 112 -67.79 -6.19 39.16
N GLY A 113 -67.75 -5.77 37.89
CA GLY A 113 -68.95 -5.46 37.11
C GLY A 113 -69.45 -6.73 36.44
N SER A 114 -70.72 -6.75 36.06
CA SER A 114 -71.26 -7.84 35.23
C SER A 114 -72.10 -7.29 34.09
N LEU A 115 -71.89 -7.83 32.90
CA LEU A 115 -72.74 -7.58 31.74
C LEU A 115 -73.51 -8.85 31.39
N VAL A 116 -74.84 -8.76 31.46
CA VAL A 116 -75.75 -9.90 31.26
C VAL A 116 -76.61 -9.65 30.03
N TYR A 117 -76.65 -10.63 29.12
CA TYR A 117 -77.62 -10.67 28.03
C TYR A 117 -78.85 -11.43 28.49
N ASN A 118 -80.02 -10.90 28.17
CA ASN A 118 -81.28 -11.54 28.41
C ASN A 118 -81.92 -11.88 27.07
N ASN A 119 -81.88 -13.16 26.69
CA ASN A 119 -82.50 -13.68 25.49
C ASN A 119 -83.76 -14.45 25.88
N ASN A 120 -84.92 -13.79 25.78
CA ASN A 120 -86.24 -14.41 26.03
C ASN A 120 -86.36 -15.24 27.33
N GLY A 121 -85.70 -14.81 28.42
CA GLY A 121 -85.77 -15.45 29.73
C GLY A 121 -84.47 -16.13 30.17
N GLU A 122 -83.57 -16.44 29.25
CA GLU A 122 -82.26 -17.00 29.56
C GLU A 122 -81.22 -15.87 29.75
N ARG A 123 -80.55 -15.88 30.91
CA ARG A 123 -79.58 -14.86 31.30
C ARG A 123 -78.17 -15.40 31.15
N THR A 124 -77.44 -14.92 30.15
CA THR A 124 -76.04 -15.28 29.91
C THR A 124 -75.11 -14.14 30.31
N VAL A 125 -74.15 -14.41 31.21
CA VAL A 125 -73.13 -13.42 31.59
C VAL A 125 -72.04 -13.41 30.51
N ILE A 126 -71.85 -12.27 29.85
CA ILE A 126 -70.86 -12.15 28.76
C ILE A 126 -69.48 -11.74 29.28
N SER A 127 -69.42 -10.82 30.24
CA SER A 127 -68.16 -10.40 30.83
C SER A 127 -68.33 -9.96 32.28
N SER A 128 -67.37 -10.35 33.12
CA SER A 128 -67.19 -9.88 34.50
C SER A 128 -66.02 -8.91 34.65
N ARG A 129 -65.24 -8.67 33.57
CA ARG A 129 -64.05 -7.79 33.60
C ARG A 129 -64.42 -6.36 33.24
N VAL A 130 -64.18 -5.44 34.17
CA VAL A 130 -64.49 -4.01 34.03
C VAL A 130 -63.89 -3.40 32.75
N ALA A 131 -62.63 -3.71 32.42
CA ALA A 131 -61.96 -3.20 31.23
C ALA A 131 -62.60 -3.65 29.90
N GLN A 132 -63.15 -4.87 29.86
CA GLN A 132 -63.87 -5.37 28.68
C GLN A 132 -65.26 -4.73 28.57
N MET A 133 -65.92 -4.44 29.70
CA MET A 133 -67.22 -3.76 29.72
C MET A 133 -67.13 -2.33 29.15
N ASP A 134 -66.04 -1.62 29.42
CA ASP A 134 -65.81 -0.23 28.94
C ASP A 134 -65.66 -0.15 27.41
N GLU A 135 -65.24 -1.24 26.75
CA GLU A 135 -65.15 -1.34 25.29
C GLU A 135 -66.44 -1.93 24.69
N PHE A 136 -67.01 -2.92 25.36
CA PHE A 136 -68.14 -3.68 24.86
C PHE A 136 -69.47 -2.91 24.93
N ILE A 137 -69.74 -2.17 26.01
CA ILE A 137 -71.01 -1.43 26.16
C ILE A 137 -71.17 -0.34 25.09
N PRO A 138 -70.16 0.53 24.82
CA PRO A 138 -70.25 1.50 23.73
C PRO A 138 -70.48 0.83 22.36
N ARG A 139 -69.77 -0.28 22.09
CA ARG A 139 -69.92 -1.05 20.86
C ARG A 139 -71.35 -1.57 20.67
N GLU A 140 -71.96 -2.11 21.72
CA GLU A 140 -73.34 -2.63 21.67
C GLU A 140 -74.40 -1.52 21.52
N LEU A 141 -74.15 -0.35 22.10
CA LEU A 141 -75.00 0.83 21.89
C LEU A 141 -74.83 1.44 20.49
N GLY A 142 -73.75 1.08 19.78
CA GLY A 142 -73.45 1.57 18.44
C GLY A 142 -72.85 2.98 18.42
N VAL A 143 -72.24 3.40 19.53
CA VAL A 143 -71.72 4.76 19.72
C VAL A 143 -70.31 4.68 20.30
N SER A 144 -69.38 5.53 19.85
CA SER A 144 -68.03 5.54 20.42
C SER A 144 -68.05 6.02 21.88
N ARG A 145 -67.08 5.54 22.68
CA ARG A 145 -66.92 5.96 24.08
C ARG A 145 -66.83 7.48 24.22
N ALA A 146 -66.08 8.14 23.34
CA ALA A 146 -65.90 9.58 23.35
C ALA A 146 -67.21 10.34 23.08
N ILE A 147 -68.10 9.82 22.23
CA ILE A 147 -69.42 10.41 21.99
C ILE A 147 -70.34 10.22 23.21
N LEU A 148 -70.32 9.04 23.85
CA LEU A 148 -71.06 8.82 25.09
C LEU A 148 -70.61 9.77 26.20
N ASP A 149 -69.31 10.05 26.27
CA ASP A 149 -68.70 10.88 27.29
C ASP A 149 -68.87 12.40 27.07
N TYR A 150 -68.49 12.90 25.89
CA TYR A 150 -68.46 14.35 25.61
C TYR A 150 -69.73 14.90 24.97
N VAL A 151 -70.59 14.05 24.39
CA VAL A 151 -71.77 14.49 23.62
C VAL A 151 -73.09 14.03 24.24
N ILE A 152 -73.27 12.73 24.51
CA ILE A 152 -74.56 12.18 24.97
C ILE A 152 -74.75 12.37 26.48
N PHE A 153 -73.79 11.94 27.30
CA PHE A 153 -73.82 12.08 28.75
C PHE A 153 -72.77 13.08 29.25
N CYS A 154 -72.64 14.20 28.53
CA CYS A 154 -71.74 15.28 28.91
C CYS A 154 -72.08 15.78 30.32
N HIS A 155 -71.05 15.94 31.15
CA HIS A 155 -71.23 16.43 32.51
C HIS A 155 -71.62 17.92 32.48
N GLN A 156 -72.45 18.35 33.44
CA GLN A 156 -72.93 19.73 33.52
C GLN A 156 -71.78 20.75 33.54
N ASP A 157 -70.74 20.47 34.35
CA ASP A 157 -69.54 21.32 34.46
C ASP A 157 -68.66 21.32 33.20
N GLU A 158 -68.81 20.32 32.33
CA GLU A 158 -68.03 20.16 31.10
C GLU A 158 -68.82 20.52 29.84
N SER A 159 -70.10 20.92 29.97
CA SER A 159 -71.00 21.22 28.83
C SER A 159 -70.51 22.34 27.90
N LEU A 160 -69.64 23.21 28.40
CA LEU A 160 -69.03 24.31 27.64
C LEU A 160 -67.70 23.93 26.97
N TRP A 161 -67.33 22.64 26.92
CA TRP A 161 -66.11 22.19 26.26
C TRP A 161 -65.94 22.65 24.80
N PRO A 162 -67.00 22.85 23.98
CA PRO A 162 -66.82 23.38 22.62
C PRO A 162 -66.28 24.82 22.58
N MET A 163 -66.39 25.55 23.69
CA MET A 163 -65.88 26.92 23.86
C MET A 163 -64.53 26.94 24.60
N SER A 164 -63.94 25.78 24.85
CA SER A 164 -62.62 25.67 25.46
C SER A 164 -61.50 26.11 24.51
N GLU A 165 -60.30 26.28 25.05
CA GLU A 165 -59.11 26.66 24.29
C GLU A 165 -58.81 25.69 23.12
N PRO A 166 -58.18 26.16 22.03
CA PRO A 166 -57.99 25.36 20.81
C PRO A 166 -57.31 24.01 21.03
N ALA A 167 -56.41 23.90 22.02
CA ALA A 167 -55.72 22.65 22.34
C ALA A 167 -56.65 21.62 23.00
N ALA A 168 -57.45 22.05 23.99
CA ALA A 168 -58.44 21.19 24.67
C ALA A 168 -59.56 20.78 23.70
N LEU A 169 -60.03 21.74 22.90
CA LEU A 169 -61.01 21.52 21.83
C LEU A 169 -60.50 20.48 20.83
N LYS A 170 -59.29 20.68 20.29
CA LYS A 170 -58.67 19.74 19.34
C LYS A 170 -58.52 18.35 19.92
N LYS A 171 -58.14 18.23 21.19
CA LYS A 171 -58.00 16.93 21.85
C LYS A 171 -59.33 16.18 21.92
N GLN A 172 -60.43 16.86 22.27
CA GLN A 172 -61.75 16.23 22.32
C GLN A 172 -62.27 15.90 20.91
N PHE A 173 -62.02 16.76 19.92
CA PHE A 173 -62.29 16.47 18.50
C PHE A 173 -61.51 15.23 18.01
N ASP A 174 -60.21 15.17 18.27
CA ASP A 174 -59.37 14.04 17.84
C ASP A 174 -59.79 12.72 18.52
N GLN A 175 -60.34 12.79 19.73
CA GLN A 175 -60.94 11.64 20.44
C GLN A 175 -62.31 11.24 19.88
N ILE A 176 -63.16 12.20 19.51
CA ILE A 176 -64.46 11.93 18.89
C ILE A 176 -64.31 11.31 17.49
N PHE A 177 -63.37 11.82 16.69
CA PHE A 177 -63.14 11.37 15.32
C PHE A 177 -62.13 10.22 15.18
N GLU A 178 -61.55 9.75 16.29
CA GLU A 178 -60.51 8.70 16.32
C GLU A 178 -59.34 8.93 15.34
N ALA A 179 -59.08 10.18 14.95
CA ALA A 179 -58.10 10.53 13.91
C ALA A 179 -56.65 10.19 14.32
N MET A 180 -56.40 9.97 15.62
CA MET A 180 -55.10 9.57 16.16
C MET A 180 -54.58 8.25 15.59
N ARG A 181 -55.46 7.33 15.17
CA ARG A 181 -55.04 6.06 14.55
C ARG A 181 -54.38 6.29 13.20
N TYR A 182 -54.95 7.19 12.40
CA TYR A 182 -54.42 7.54 11.09
C TYR A 182 -53.15 8.38 11.17
N THR A 183 -53.06 9.34 12.10
CA THR A 183 -51.84 10.13 12.29
C THR A 183 -50.65 9.26 12.73
N LYS A 184 -50.86 8.33 13.67
CA LYS A 184 -49.83 7.34 14.05
C LYS A 184 -49.38 6.46 12.89
N ALA A 185 -50.32 6.02 12.04
CA ALA A 185 -49.97 5.22 10.87
C ALA A 185 -49.10 6.01 9.87
N ILE A 186 -49.42 7.28 9.64
CA ILE A 186 -48.64 8.19 8.79
C ILE A 186 -47.24 8.40 9.36
N ASP A 187 -47.11 8.62 10.67
CA ASP A 187 -45.79 8.83 11.29
C ASP A 187 -44.92 7.57 11.22
N ASN A 188 -45.50 6.38 11.39
CA ASN A 188 -44.80 5.11 11.16
C ASN A 188 -44.32 4.98 9.70
N LEU A 189 -45.15 5.37 8.72
CA LEU A 189 -44.76 5.38 7.30
C LEU A 189 -43.60 6.36 7.02
N LYS A 190 -43.58 7.53 7.66
CA LYS A 190 -42.45 8.48 7.55
C LYS A 190 -41.15 7.88 8.07
N VAL A 191 -41.20 7.20 9.22
CA VAL A 191 -40.03 6.53 9.81
C VAL A 191 -39.51 5.43 8.88
N LEU A 192 -40.40 4.61 8.31
CA LEU A 192 -40.02 3.57 7.33
C LEU A 192 -39.37 4.17 6.08
N ARG A 193 -39.94 5.24 5.51
CA ARG A 193 -39.37 5.93 4.35
C ARG A 193 -37.96 6.47 4.64
N LYS A 194 -37.74 7.02 5.84
CA LYS A 194 -36.42 7.52 6.26
C LYS A 194 -35.39 6.38 6.32
N LYS A 195 -35.75 5.25 6.96
CA LYS A 195 -34.87 4.07 7.04
C LYS A 195 -34.50 3.52 5.66
N GLN A 196 -35.47 3.38 4.76
CA GLN A 196 -35.21 2.93 3.39
C GLN A 196 -34.32 3.92 2.61
N GLY A 197 -34.48 5.22 2.82
CA GLY A 197 -33.61 6.24 2.22
C GLY A 197 -32.15 6.12 2.69
N GLU A 198 -31.93 5.84 3.98
CA GLU A 198 -30.60 5.61 4.55
C GLU A 198 -29.97 4.32 4.00
N GLU A 199 -30.73 3.24 3.85
CA GLU A 199 -30.26 1.99 3.22
C GLU A 199 -29.89 2.20 1.74
N LEU A 200 -30.72 2.91 0.97
CA LEU A 200 -30.43 3.24 -0.42
C LEU A 200 -29.13 4.04 -0.56
N ALA A 201 -28.88 4.99 0.34
CA ALA A 201 -27.65 5.77 0.34
C ALA A 201 -26.41 4.90 0.59
N LYS A 202 -26.49 3.96 1.54
CA LYS A 202 -25.41 2.98 1.79
C LYS A 202 -25.16 2.09 0.56
N LEU A 203 -26.23 1.57 -0.05
CA LEU A 203 -26.12 0.73 -1.24
C LEU A 203 -25.45 1.46 -2.41
N LYS A 204 -25.75 2.75 -2.62
CA LYS A 204 -25.06 3.56 -3.64
C LYS A 204 -23.57 3.72 -3.37
N ILE A 205 -23.17 3.86 -2.11
CA ILE A 205 -21.74 3.95 -1.74
C ILE A 205 -21.05 2.61 -2.04
N PHE A 206 -21.69 1.49 -1.67
CA PHE A 206 -21.17 0.16 -1.97
C PHE A 206 -21.06 -0.11 -3.46
N GLU A 207 -22.06 0.28 -4.26
CA GLU A 207 -22.04 0.16 -5.72
C GLU A 207 -20.82 0.87 -6.34
N GLU A 208 -20.54 2.12 -5.95
CA GLU A 208 -19.39 2.86 -6.47
C GLU A 208 -18.06 2.23 -6.03
N GLN A 209 -17.99 1.74 -4.78
CA GLN A 209 -16.80 1.05 -4.28
C GLN A 209 -16.56 -0.28 -5.04
N ASP A 210 -17.60 -1.04 -5.31
CA ASP A 210 -17.53 -2.29 -6.08
C ASP A 210 -17.14 -2.03 -7.53
N ARG A 211 -17.65 -0.94 -8.13
CA ARG A 211 -17.23 -0.49 -9.47
C ARG A 211 -15.74 -0.17 -9.52
N ILE A 212 -15.21 0.57 -8.54
CA ILE A 212 -13.77 0.87 -8.43
C ILE A 212 -12.96 -0.42 -8.24
N ASN A 213 -13.44 -1.36 -7.43
CA ASN A 213 -12.77 -2.63 -7.21
C ASN A 213 -12.74 -3.48 -8.49
N LYS A 214 -13.83 -3.51 -9.26
CA LYS A 214 -13.88 -4.16 -10.57
C LYS A 214 -12.87 -3.55 -11.54
N GLU A 215 -12.82 -2.22 -11.67
CA GLU A 215 -11.83 -1.54 -12.52
C GLU A 215 -10.37 -1.80 -12.08
N LYS A 216 -10.12 -2.00 -10.78
CA LYS A 216 -8.80 -2.42 -10.28
C LYS A 216 -8.50 -3.87 -10.63
N GLY A 217 -9.49 -4.76 -10.51
CA GLY A 217 -9.41 -6.16 -10.93
C GLY A 217 -9.06 -6.29 -12.41
N ASP A 218 -9.82 -5.65 -13.29
CA ASP A 218 -9.60 -5.67 -14.74
C ASP A 218 -8.19 -5.14 -15.13
N ARG A 219 -7.69 -4.12 -14.42
CA ARG A 219 -6.33 -3.60 -14.62
C ARG A 219 -5.26 -4.59 -14.17
N ALA A 220 -5.47 -5.25 -13.02
CA ALA A 220 -4.55 -6.26 -12.52
C ALA A 220 -4.49 -7.48 -13.45
N GLU A 221 -5.65 -7.92 -13.96
CA GLU A 221 -5.76 -9.02 -14.93
C GLU A 221 -5.02 -8.71 -16.23
N LYS A 222 -5.26 -7.53 -16.84
CA LYS A 222 -4.53 -7.10 -18.04
C LYS A 222 -3.02 -7.05 -17.82
N ARG A 223 -2.58 -6.56 -16.66
CA ARG A 223 -1.15 -6.51 -16.32
C ARG A 223 -0.56 -7.91 -16.12
N SER A 224 -1.33 -8.83 -15.51
CA SER A 224 -0.94 -10.23 -15.34
C SER A 224 -0.79 -10.93 -16.69
N MET A 225 -1.75 -10.74 -17.61
CA MET A 225 -1.65 -11.28 -18.98
C MET A 225 -0.45 -10.73 -19.74
N ALA A 226 -0.19 -9.42 -19.65
CA ALA A 226 0.99 -8.82 -20.29
C ALA A 226 2.30 -9.40 -19.76
N LEU A 227 2.45 -9.50 -18.42
CA LEU A 227 3.62 -10.13 -17.80
C LEU A 227 3.78 -11.60 -18.20
N GLN A 228 2.68 -12.33 -18.32
CA GLN A 228 2.71 -13.73 -18.73
C GLN A 228 3.20 -13.87 -20.18
N ASN A 229 2.74 -13.01 -21.09
CA ASN A 229 3.24 -12.96 -22.46
C ASN A 229 4.73 -12.60 -22.51
N ASP A 230 5.19 -11.62 -21.72
CA ASP A 230 6.61 -11.23 -21.65
C ASP A 230 7.49 -12.39 -21.15
N ILE A 231 6.99 -13.18 -20.19
CA ILE A 231 7.67 -14.38 -19.68
C ILE A 231 7.77 -15.45 -20.77
N GLU A 232 6.70 -15.65 -21.53
CA GLU A 232 6.66 -16.64 -22.62
C GLU A 232 7.62 -16.26 -23.75
N GLU A 233 7.63 -14.98 -24.16
CA GLU A 233 8.59 -14.46 -25.14
C GLU A 233 10.04 -14.59 -24.64
N SER A 234 10.28 -14.33 -23.35
CA SER A 234 11.61 -14.49 -22.75
C SER A 234 12.05 -15.96 -22.71
N ARG A 235 11.13 -16.88 -22.46
CA ARG A 235 11.40 -18.33 -22.49
C ARG A 235 11.75 -18.79 -23.91
N GLU A 236 11.02 -18.34 -24.92
CA GLU A 236 11.34 -18.64 -26.32
C GLU A 236 12.75 -18.15 -26.70
N LYS A 237 13.12 -16.93 -26.29
CA LYS A 237 14.47 -16.39 -26.51
C LYS A 237 15.55 -17.22 -25.79
N CYS A 238 15.30 -17.61 -24.53
CA CYS A 238 16.23 -18.48 -23.81
C CYS A 238 16.41 -19.83 -24.51
N ASN A 239 15.31 -20.46 -24.95
CA ASN A 239 15.36 -21.74 -25.66
C ASN A 239 16.12 -21.62 -26.99
N ALA A 240 15.89 -20.54 -27.75
CA ALA A 240 16.63 -20.28 -28.99
C ALA A 240 18.14 -20.11 -28.74
N LEU A 241 18.52 -19.35 -27.71
CA LEU A 241 19.92 -19.18 -27.32
C LEU A 241 20.56 -20.49 -26.84
N THR A 242 19.82 -21.33 -26.11
CA THR A 242 20.31 -22.66 -25.71
C THR A 242 20.57 -23.54 -26.92
N LEU A 243 19.66 -23.54 -27.92
CA LEU A 243 19.85 -24.28 -29.16
C LEU A 243 21.08 -23.79 -29.95
N GLU A 244 21.28 -22.47 -30.04
CA GLU A 244 22.48 -21.89 -30.66
C GLU A 244 23.76 -22.29 -29.91
N MET A 245 23.74 -22.30 -28.58
CA MET A 245 24.87 -22.74 -27.77
C MET A 245 25.22 -24.21 -28.01
N GLU A 246 24.22 -25.09 -28.10
CA GLU A 246 24.42 -26.51 -28.41
C GLU A 246 25.03 -26.69 -29.81
N GLN A 247 24.53 -25.95 -30.82
CA GLN A 247 25.10 -25.98 -32.17
C GLN A 247 26.55 -25.49 -32.20
N LEU A 248 26.86 -24.40 -31.50
CA LEU A 248 28.22 -23.87 -31.38
C LEU A 248 29.16 -24.85 -30.66
N GLN A 249 28.69 -25.53 -29.62
CA GLN A 249 29.48 -26.54 -28.93
C GLN A 249 29.82 -27.72 -29.83
N GLU A 250 28.88 -28.18 -30.65
CA GLU A 250 29.15 -29.27 -31.59
C GLU A 250 30.14 -28.84 -32.67
N GLN A 251 30.02 -27.63 -33.22
CA GLN A 251 31.01 -27.08 -34.16
C GLN A 251 32.41 -26.95 -33.53
N ILE A 252 32.50 -26.52 -32.26
CA ILE A 252 33.76 -26.46 -31.53
C ILE A 252 34.36 -27.87 -31.39
N ARG A 253 33.53 -28.87 -31.08
CA ARG A 253 33.95 -30.27 -30.94
C ARG A 253 34.49 -30.82 -32.27
N GLU A 254 33.77 -30.62 -33.38
CA GLU A 254 34.22 -31.00 -34.72
C GLU A 254 35.55 -30.33 -35.10
N LYS A 255 35.69 -29.03 -34.83
CA LYS A 255 36.94 -28.29 -35.10
C LYS A 255 38.11 -28.79 -34.26
N HIS A 256 37.88 -29.12 -33.00
CA HIS A 256 38.88 -29.74 -32.14
C HIS A 256 39.32 -31.11 -32.64
N GLU A 257 38.38 -31.93 -33.11
CA GLU A 257 38.67 -33.25 -33.64
C GLU A 257 39.47 -33.17 -34.95
N GLN A 258 39.12 -32.24 -35.84
CA GLN A 258 39.90 -31.90 -37.03
C GLN A 258 41.31 -31.41 -36.67
N ALA A 259 41.45 -30.52 -35.68
CA ALA A 259 42.75 -30.02 -35.24
C ALA A 259 43.64 -31.14 -34.67
N ASN A 260 43.06 -32.07 -33.88
CA ASN A 260 43.77 -33.24 -33.37
C ASN A 260 44.20 -34.18 -34.50
N SER A 261 43.36 -34.38 -35.52
CA SER A 261 43.72 -35.14 -36.71
C SER A 261 44.91 -34.52 -37.45
N TYR A 262 44.90 -33.20 -37.67
CA TYR A 262 46.03 -32.50 -38.28
C TYR A 262 47.30 -32.60 -37.45
N LEU A 263 47.21 -32.48 -36.11
CA LEU A 263 48.34 -32.62 -35.22
C LEU A 263 48.97 -34.02 -35.31
N ASN A 264 48.14 -35.07 -35.36
CA ASN A 264 48.60 -36.44 -35.55
C ASN A 264 49.35 -36.60 -36.88
N ILE A 265 48.80 -36.07 -37.98
CA ILE A 265 49.46 -36.11 -39.30
C ILE A 265 50.81 -35.40 -39.27
N VAL A 266 50.90 -34.23 -38.63
CA VAL A 266 52.16 -33.48 -38.50
C VAL A 266 53.19 -34.27 -37.69
N ASN A 267 52.77 -34.91 -36.60
CA ASN A 267 53.64 -35.76 -35.79
C ASN A 267 54.14 -36.98 -36.57
N ASP A 268 53.26 -37.65 -37.32
CA ASP A 268 53.63 -38.77 -38.19
C ASP A 268 54.61 -38.34 -39.29
N LEU A 269 54.42 -37.16 -39.87
CA LEU A 269 55.30 -36.63 -40.91
C LEU A 269 56.69 -36.32 -40.33
N LYS A 270 56.76 -35.72 -39.13
CA LYS A 270 58.03 -35.54 -38.41
C LYS A 270 58.73 -36.87 -38.15
N PHE A 271 58.01 -37.85 -37.60
CA PHE A 271 58.55 -39.18 -37.32
C PHE A 271 59.12 -39.87 -38.57
N LYS A 272 58.40 -39.80 -39.70
CA LYS A 272 58.89 -40.34 -40.98
C LYS A 272 60.12 -39.60 -41.52
N ARG A 273 60.21 -38.29 -41.29
CA ARG A 273 61.35 -37.47 -41.72
C ARG A 273 62.60 -37.80 -40.91
N ASP A 274 62.44 -37.98 -39.61
CA ASP A 274 63.51 -38.41 -38.69
C ASP A 274 63.98 -39.84 -39.00
N GLN A 275 63.07 -40.74 -39.41
CA GLN A 275 63.46 -42.07 -39.89
C GLN A 275 64.27 -42.02 -41.19
N LEU A 276 63.92 -41.11 -42.12
CA LEU A 276 64.62 -40.97 -43.39
C LEU A 276 66.06 -40.50 -43.18
N THR A 277 66.27 -39.47 -42.35
CA THR A 277 67.61 -38.96 -42.01
C THR A 277 68.45 -40.02 -41.29
N TYR A 278 67.85 -40.80 -40.39
CA TYR A 278 68.52 -41.93 -39.74
C TYR A 278 68.98 -43.00 -40.76
N ARG A 279 68.10 -43.36 -41.69
CA ARG A 279 68.39 -44.36 -42.75
C ARG A 279 69.48 -43.86 -43.71
N GLU A 280 69.46 -42.59 -44.09
CA GLU A 280 70.49 -41.97 -44.93
C GLU A 280 71.86 -41.96 -44.23
N GLY A 281 71.91 -41.65 -42.93
CA GLY A 281 73.12 -41.74 -42.12
C GLY A 281 73.68 -43.17 -42.06
N SER A 282 72.84 -44.17 -41.80
CA SER A 282 73.26 -45.58 -41.81
C SER A 282 73.79 -46.03 -43.18
N ILE A 283 73.21 -45.57 -44.29
CA ILE A 283 73.71 -45.90 -45.63
C ILE A 283 75.09 -45.27 -45.89
N ALA A 284 75.33 -44.05 -45.39
CA ALA A 284 76.63 -43.39 -45.50
C ALA A 284 77.72 -44.12 -44.70
N ASP A 285 77.40 -44.55 -43.48
CA ASP A 285 78.33 -45.28 -42.62
C ASP A 285 78.68 -46.66 -43.21
N ILE A 286 77.70 -47.39 -43.75
CA ILE A 286 77.93 -48.70 -44.38
C ILE A 286 78.82 -48.56 -45.63
N LYS A 287 78.67 -47.48 -46.41
CA LYS A 287 79.55 -47.22 -47.57
C LYS A 287 81.00 -46.93 -47.19
N MET A 288 81.28 -46.42 -46.00
CA MET A 288 82.65 -46.14 -45.54
C MET A 288 83.36 -47.36 -44.96
N THR A 289 82.64 -48.44 -44.62
CA THR A 289 83.19 -49.57 -43.84
C THR A 289 83.36 -50.86 -44.66
N LEU A 290 83.09 -50.83 -45.97
CA LEU A 290 83.24 -51.99 -46.86
C LEU A 290 84.58 -51.92 -47.61
N GLU A 291 85.57 -52.67 -47.14
CA GLU A 291 86.78 -53.02 -47.89
C GLU A 291 86.61 -54.45 -48.45
N GLU A 292 86.72 -54.61 -49.78
CA GLU A 292 86.77 -55.92 -50.44
C GLU A 292 88.14 -56.55 -50.21
N LEU A 293 88.18 -57.69 -49.52
CA LEU A 293 89.39 -58.49 -49.30
C LEU A 293 89.45 -59.60 -50.37
N SER A 294 90.57 -59.69 -51.08
CA SER A 294 90.80 -60.61 -52.19
C SER A 294 92.03 -61.49 -51.94
N GLU A 295 91.91 -62.57 -51.17
CA GLU A 295 93.00 -63.56 -50.94
C GLU A 295 92.46 -65.00 -50.68
N ASP A 296 93.34 -65.99 -50.89
CA ASP A 296 93.07 -67.43 -51.10
C ASP A 296 92.46 -68.23 -49.91
N ASP A 297 91.60 -69.20 -50.26
CA ASP A 297 90.67 -69.95 -49.40
C ASP A 297 91.28 -70.73 -48.21
N GLU A 298 92.56 -71.12 -48.26
CA GLU A 298 93.20 -71.89 -47.18
C GLU A 298 93.55 -71.06 -45.94
N TYR A 299 93.71 -69.73 -46.09
CA TYR A 299 93.90 -68.82 -44.95
C TYR A 299 92.56 -68.43 -44.31
N LEU A 300 91.48 -68.44 -45.09
CA LEU A 300 90.11 -68.12 -44.66
C LEU A 300 89.51 -69.16 -43.72
N GLU A 301 89.78 -70.46 -43.90
CA GLU A 301 89.27 -71.50 -42.99
C GLU A 301 89.93 -71.48 -41.60
N ASN A 302 91.23 -71.20 -41.52
CA ASN A 302 91.92 -71.04 -40.22
C ASN A 302 91.59 -69.70 -39.55
N ALA A 303 91.35 -68.63 -40.32
CA ALA A 303 90.88 -67.35 -39.81
C ALA A 303 89.43 -67.45 -39.31
N LEU A 304 88.55 -68.21 -39.97
CA LEU A 304 87.16 -68.47 -39.55
C LEU A 304 87.09 -69.19 -38.21
N ALA A 305 87.93 -70.22 -37.98
CA ALA A 305 87.96 -70.92 -36.70
C ALA A 305 88.40 -69.99 -35.53
N GLN A 306 89.37 -69.11 -35.77
CA GLN A 306 89.79 -68.10 -34.78
C GLN A 306 88.78 -66.95 -34.64
N TYR A 307 88.03 -66.62 -35.70
CA TYR A 307 86.94 -65.65 -35.68
C TYR A 307 85.70 -66.18 -34.96
N GLU A 308 85.37 -67.48 -35.06
CA GLU A 308 84.26 -68.07 -34.31
C GLU A 308 84.51 -68.01 -32.79
N GLU A 309 85.75 -68.26 -32.35
CA GLU A 309 86.11 -68.15 -30.93
C GLU A 309 86.12 -66.68 -30.45
N ARG A 310 86.57 -65.73 -31.29
CA ARG A 310 86.46 -64.29 -31.01
C ARG A 310 85.02 -63.79 -31.03
N MET A 311 84.18 -64.27 -31.95
CA MET A 311 82.78 -63.91 -32.07
C MET A 311 81.95 -64.46 -30.90
N ALA A 312 82.30 -65.63 -30.36
CA ALA A 312 81.71 -66.15 -29.13
C ALA A 312 82.03 -65.23 -27.94
N ARG A 313 83.30 -64.82 -27.76
CA ARG A 313 83.69 -63.87 -26.70
C ARG A 313 83.05 -62.50 -26.88
N TYR A 314 83.03 -61.95 -28.09
CA TYR A 314 82.36 -60.69 -28.37
C TYR A 314 80.84 -60.77 -28.23
N GLY A 315 80.24 -61.95 -28.47
CA GLY A 315 78.83 -62.22 -28.19
C GLY A 315 78.51 -62.19 -26.70
N GLU A 316 79.38 -62.78 -25.87
CA GLU A 316 79.28 -62.71 -24.41
C GLU A 316 79.48 -61.27 -23.90
N GLU A 317 80.53 -60.57 -24.34
CA GLU A 317 80.78 -59.16 -23.97
C GLU A 317 79.66 -58.22 -24.46
N ALA A 318 79.08 -58.46 -25.64
CA ALA A 318 77.95 -57.68 -26.13
C ALA A 318 76.66 -57.94 -25.34
N ASN A 319 76.46 -59.16 -24.86
CA ASN A 319 75.34 -59.48 -23.97
C ASN A 319 75.53 -58.89 -22.57
N GLU A 320 76.74 -58.91 -22.03
CA GLU A 320 77.08 -58.23 -20.77
C GLU A 320 76.90 -56.71 -20.90
N ASN A 321 77.40 -56.09 -21.97
CA ASN A 321 77.22 -54.65 -22.21
C ASN A 321 75.75 -54.28 -22.45
N LYS A 322 74.96 -55.14 -23.12
CA LYS A 322 73.49 -54.93 -23.25
C LYS A 322 72.79 -55.04 -21.91
N ALA A 323 73.21 -55.97 -21.05
CA ALA A 323 72.67 -56.10 -19.69
C ALA A 323 73.02 -54.85 -18.85
N GLN A 324 74.27 -54.39 -18.90
CA GLN A 324 74.69 -53.17 -18.23
C GLN A 324 73.97 -51.92 -18.77
N TYR A 325 73.78 -51.82 -20.08
CA TYR A 325 73.01 -50.73 -20.67
C TYR A 325 71.54 -50.75 -20.23
N ALA A 326 70.92 -51.94 -20.16
CA ALA A 326 69.56 -52.09 -19.68
C ALA A 326 69.43 -51.74 -18.18
N GLU A 327 70.41 -52.09 -17.35
CA GLU A 327 70.48 -51.67 -15.95
C GLU A 327 70.66 -50.15 -15.84
N LEU A 328 71.62 -49.57 -16.54
CA LEU A 328 71.84 -48.12 -16.56
C LEU A 328 70.62 -47.35 -17.08
N GLN A 329 69.91 -47.88 -18.07
CA GLN A 329 68.68 -47.26 -18.58
C GLN A 329 67.53 -47.38 -17.60
N LYS A 330 67.46 -48.48 -16.83
CA LYS A 330 66.51 -48.64 -15.73
C LYS A 330 66.81 -47.66 -14.60
N ASP A 331 68.08 -47.50 -14.23
CA ASP A 331 68.54 -46.55 -13.22
C ASP A 331 68.27 -45.11 -13.65
N LEU A 332 68.56 -44.75 -14.91
CA LEU A 332 68.25 -43.43 -15.46
C LEU A 332 66.75 -43.14 -15.43
N ASN A 333 65.92 -44.12 -15.79
CA ASN A 333 64.46 -43.98 -15.71
C ASN A 333 63.98 -43.86 -14.25
N GLN A 334 64.61 -44.57 -13.33
CA GLN A 334 64.33 -44.46 -11.90
C GLN A 334 64.71 -43.08 -11.37
N SER A 335 65.91 -42.58 -11.66
CA SER A 335 66.32 -41.22 -11.29
C SER A 335 65.45 -40.14 -11.93
N ARG A 336 64.98 -40.31 -13.17
CA ARG A 336 64.00 -39.39 -13.79
C ARG A 336 62.65 -39.40 -13.10
N ARG A 337 62.17 -40.57 -12.68
CA ARG A 337 60.93 -40.69 -11.88
C ARG A 337 61.12 -40.01 -10.52
N GLU A 338 62.23 -40.26 -9.85
CA GLU A 338 62.57 -39.64 -8.57
C GLU A 338 62.65 -38.10 -8.69
N LEU A 339 63.30 -37.59 -9.73
CA LEU A 339 63.36 -36.15 -10.03
C LEU A 339 61.96 -35.57 -10.29
N SER A 340 61.13 -36.27 -11.05
CA SER A 340 59.76 -35.84 -11.32
C SER A 340 58.90 -35.82 -10.05
N THR A 341 59.05 -36.82 -9.18
CA THR A 341 58.39 -36.82 -7.86
C THR A 341 58.88 -35.69 -6.98
N LYS A 342 60.19 -35.38 -6.96
CA LYS A 342 60.75 -34.28 -6.17
C LYS A 342 60.31 -32.91 -6.69
N LEU A 343 60.20 -32.72 -8.00
CA LEU A 343 59.63 -31.51 -8.60
C LEU A 343 58.14 -31.34 -8.28
N ALA A 344 57.38 -32.43 -8.29
CA ALA A 344 55.97 -32.41 -7.89
C ALA A 344 55.81 -32.08 -6.39
N GLU A 345 56.66 -32.65 -5.52
CA GLU A 345 56.73 -32.31 -4.10
C GLU A 345 57.09 -30.83 -3.90
N GLN A 346 58.06 -30.30 -4.63
CA GLN A 346 58.43 -28.88 -4.58
C GLN A 346 57.25 -27.99 -5.01
N GLY A 347 56.56 -28.31 -6.10
CA GLY A 347 55.37 -27.59 -6.55
C GLY A 347 54.24 -27.62 -5.52
N LYS A 348 54.03 -28.78 -4.88
CA LYS A 348 53.05 -28.94 -3.80
C LYS A 348 53.41 -28.08 -2.59
N HIS A 349 54.65 -28.15 -2.12
CA HIS A 349 55.12 -27.34 -0.99
C HIS A 349 55.09 -25.83 -1.29
N GLN A 350 55.38 -25.42 -2.52
CA GLN A 350 55.25 -24.02 -2.94
C GLN A 350 53.78 -23.57 -2.93
N SER A 351 52.86 -24.40 -3.44
CA SER A 351 51.42 -24.11 -3.38
C SER A 351 50.91 -24.04 -1.94
N ASP A 352 51.36 -24.93 -1.08
CA ASP A 352 50.98 -24.95 0.34
C ASP A 352 51.54 -23.73 1.08
N LYS A 353 52.75 -23.27 0.76
CA LYS A 353 53.32 -22.01 1.26
C LYS A 353 52.48 -20.80 0.83
N ASP A 354 52.18 -20.67 -0.46
CA ASP A 354 51.38 -19.56 -0.99
C ASP A 354 49.97 -19.54 -0.38
N LYS A 355 49.35 -20.71 -0.18
CA LYS A 355 48.06 -20.84 0.52
C LYS A 355 48.16 -20.39 1.97
N TYR A 356 49.21 -20.80 2.67
CA TYR A 356 49.43 -20.41 4.06
C TYR A 356 49.63 -18.90 4.21
N GLU A 357 50.38 -18.27 3.31
CA GLU A 357 50.56 -16.82 3.28
C GLU A 357 49.24 -16.07 3.02
N ARG A 358 48.40 -16.55 2.08
CA ARG A 358 47.06 -16.00 1.86
C ARG A 358 46.14 -16.16 3.08
N GLN A 359 46.21 -17.31 3.75
CA GLN A 359 45.42 -17.57 4.97
C GLN A 359 45.85 -16.67 6.13
N LEU A 360 47.14 -16.38 6.28
CA LEU A 360 47.65 -15.42 7.26
C LEU A 360 47.08 -14.02 7.02
N GLN A 361 47.12 -13.54 5.76
CA GLN A 361 46.55 -12.24 5.40
C GLN A 361 45.04 -12.19 5.65
N SER A 362 44.30 -13.22 5.22
CA SER A 362 42.85 -13.31 5.43
C SER A 362 42.49 -13.36 6.92
N ARG A 363 43.24 -14.12 7.73
CA ARG A 363 43.06 -14.19 9.20
C ARG A 363 43.29 -12.82 9.84
N MET A 364 44.33 -12.09 9.44
CA MET A 364 44.59 -10.74 9.95
C MET A 364 43.46 -9.77 9.60
N GLN A 365 42.96 -9.83 8.37
CA GLN A 365 41.87 -8.97 7.92
C GLN A 365 40.56 -9.26 8.67
N LEU A 366 40.20 -10.54 8.83
CA LEU A 366 39.02 -10.95 9.60
C LEU A 366 39.08 -10.52 11.07
N VAL A 367 40.26 -10.58 11.70
CA VAL A 367 40.45 -10.09 13.08
C VAL A 367 40.26 -8.59 13.17
N ARG A 368 40.73 -7.81 12.18
CA ARG A 368 40.53 -6.35 12.12
C ARG A 368 39.05 -6.00 11.97
N ASP A 369 38.38 -6.60 10.99
CA ASP A 369 36.97 -6.35 10.70
C ASP A 369 36.08 -6.69 11.92
N ALA A 370 36.35 -7.81 12.58
CA ALA A 370 35.60 -8.23 13.77
C ALA A 370 35.96 -7.41 15.03
N ALA A 371 37.20 -6.91 15.14
CA ALA A 371 37.58 -5.99 16.21
C ALA A 371 36.90 -4.62 16.07
N GLU A 372 36.80 -4.09 14.85
CA GLU A 372 36.10 -2.84 14.55
C GLU A 372 34.59 -2.98 14.81
N LEU A 373 33.97 -4.06 14.32
CA LEU A 373 32.54 -4.33 14.50
C LEU A 373 32.12 -4.43 15.98
N HIS A 374 32.96 -5.05 16.81
CA HIS A 374 32.69 -5.27 18.23
C HIS A 374 33.39 -4.27 19.16
N GLY A 375 34.05 -3.24 18.61
CA GLY A 375 34.66 -2.15 19.39
C GLY A 375 35.88 -2.55 20.24
N PHE A 376 36.59 -3.62 19.87
CA PHE A 376 37.80 -4.04 20.57
C PHE A 376 38.99 -3.17 20.17
N ARG A 377 39.53 -2.40 21.11
CA ARG A 377 40.68 -1.49 20.87
C ARG A 377 42.01 -2.25 20.86
N GLY A 378 42.93 -1.83 19.97
CA GLY A 378 44.33 -2.29 19.94
C GLY A 378 44.68 -3.30 18.84
N TYR A 379 43.83 -3.45 17.81
CA TYR A 379 43.99 -4.45 16.74
C TYR A 379 44.27 -3.86 15.35
N ASP A 380 44.56 -2.56 15.25
CA ASP A 380 44.74 -1.83 13.97
C ASP A 380 46.14 -1.98 13.34
N GLY A 381 47.13 -2.52 14.08
CA GLY A 381 48.53 -2.66 13.64
C GLY A 381 48.93 -4.06 13.13
N ASP A 382 50.23 -4.34 13.10
CA ASP A 382 50.76 -5.69 12.86
C ASP A 382 50.44 -6.60 14.04
N LEU A 383 49.56 -7.58 13.80
CA LEU A 383 49.02 -8.46 14.81
C LEU A 383 50.03 -9.55 15.14
N LYS A 384 50.56 -9.53 16.37
CA LYS A 384 51.37 -10.64 16.88
C LYS A 384 50.46 -11.81 17.25
N ASP A 385 50.96 -13.03 17.13
CA ASP A 385 50.17 -14.26 17.36
C ASP A 385 49.57 -14.33 18.79
N ALA A 386 50.23 -13.71 19.77
CA ALA A 386 49.72 -13.53 21.13
C ALA A 386 48.48 -12.62 21.21
N GLN A 387 48.42 -11.56 20.40
CA GLN A 387 47.25 -10.66 20.33
C GLN A 387 46.07 -11.35 19.65
N ILE A 388 46.31 -12.21 18.67
CA ILE A 388 45.24 -12.98 18.02
C ILE A 388 44.65 -14.03 18.97
N LYS A 389 45.47 -14.65 19.83
CA LYS A 389 44.98 -15.55 20.88
C LYS A 389 44.06 -14.83 21.88
N THR A 390 44.48 -13.67 22.37
CA THR A 390 43.66 -12.87 23.31
C THR A 390 42.38 -12.33 22.65
N PHE A 391 42.42 -11.99 21.36
CA PHE A 391 41.22 -11.66 20.60
C PHE A 391 40.23 -12.82 20.52
N ASN A 392 40.72 -14.01 20.16
CA ASN A 392 39.89 -15.22 20.08
C ASN A 392 39.25 -15.55 21.42
N GLU A 393 39.97 -15.43 22.53
CA GLU A 393 39.40 -15.62 23.88
C GLU A 393 38.29 -14.61 24.19
N ARG A 394 38.46 -13.34 23.80
CA ARG A 394 37.44 -12.29 24.00
C ARG A 394 36.19 -12.54 23.15
N ILE A 395 36.36 -12.89 21.87
CA ILE A 395 35.24 -13.26 20.98
C ILE A 395 34.52 -14.51 21.48
N GLN A 396 35.25 -15.53 21.94
CA GLN A 396 34.64 -16.75 22.49
C GLN A 396 33.83 -16.46 23.76
N LYS A 397 34.32 -15.57 24.64
CA LYS A 397 33.56 -15.12 25.81
C LYS A 397 32.29 -14.36 25.41
N LEU A 398 32.40 -13.42 24.47
CA LEU A 398 31.25 -12.67 23.95
C LEU A 398 30.20 -13.60 23.32
N LEU A 399 30.66 -14.59 22.55
CA LEU A 399 29.79 -15.60 21.92
C LEU A 399 29.11 -16.48 22.97
N ALA A 400 29.81 -16.87 24.03
CA ALA A 400 29.23 -17.63 25.14
C ALA A 400 28.19 -16.81 25.91
N GLU A 401 28.43 -15.52 26.14
CA GLU A 401 27.46 -14.60 26.75
C GLU A 401 26.22 -14.46 25.87
N LYS A 402 26.38 -14.20 24.56
CA LYS A 402 25.24 -14.09 23.63
C LYS A 402 24.45 -15.38 23.46
N LYS A 403 25.11 -16.55 23.51
CA LYS A 403 24.41 -17.84 23.55
C LYS A 403 23.58 -18.01 24.82
N ARG A 404 24.08 -17.55 25.98
CA ARG A 404 23.33 -17.59 27.24
C ARG A 404 22.15 -16.63 27.24
N ASP A 405 22.31 -15.42 26.71
CA ASP A 405 21.22 -14.45 26.55
C ASP A 405 20.12 -15.02 25.65
N LEU A 406 20.50 -15.66 24.53
CA LEU A 406 19.58 -16.31 23.61
C LEU A 406 18.82 -17.47 24.28
N ASP A 407 19.52 -18.36 24.99
CA ASP A 407 18.90 -19.49 25.70
C ASP A 407 17.95 -19.01 26.82
N ARG A 408 18.31 -17.92 27.51
CA ARG A 408 17.42 -17.29 28.49
C ARG A 408 16.15 -16.74 27.83
N ALA A 409 16.29 -15.98 26.76
CA ALA A 409 15.15 -15.43 26.02
C ALA A 409 14.26 -16.53 25.41
N GLN A 410 14.85 -17.61 24.89
CA GLN A 410 14.10 -18.76 24.38
C GLN A 410 13.31 -19.47 25.49
N LYS A 411 13.90 -19.66 26.67
CA LYS A 411 13.21 -20.27 27.82
C LYS A 411 12.10 -19.39 28.37
N GLU A 412 12.29 -18.07 28.38
CA GLU A 412 11.27 -17.11 28.82
C GLU A 412 10.08 -17.11 27.84
N ASN A 413 10.34 -17.02 26.54
CA ASN A 413 9.29 -17.14 25.52
C ASN A 413 8.56 -18.49 25.57
N ALA A 414 9.29 -19.60 25.79
CA ALA A 414 8.67 -20.92 25.90
C ALA A 414 7.73 -21.00 27.12
N ARG A 415 8.13 -20.41 28.26
CA ARG A 415 7.27 -20.33 29.45
C ARG A 415 6.02 -19.48 29.22
N GLU A 416 6.18 -18.30 28.62
CA GLU A 416 5.04 -17.44 28.29
C GLU A 416 4.07 -18.13 27.32
N LEU A 417 4.61 -18.87 26.34
CA LEU A 417 3.80 -19.66 25.41
C LEU A 417 3.05 -20.80 26.12
N ASP A 418 3.70 -21.54 27.01
CA ASP A 418 3.08 -22.61 27.79
C ASP A 418 1.98 -22.06 28.71
N GLU A 419 2.22 -20.93 29.38
CA GLU A 419 1.23 -20.25 30.23
C GLU A 419 0.02 -19.80 29.40
N ALA A 420 0.24 -19.14 28.26
CA ALA A 420 -0.84 -18.73 27.36
C ALA A 420 -1.63 -19.94 26.83
N THR A 421 -0.94 -21.02 26.48
CA THR A 421 -1.57 -22.27 25.99
C THR A 421 -2.39 -22.94 27.09
N SER A 422 -1.92 -22.93 28.34
CA SER A 422 -2.68 -23.43 29.50
C SER A 422 -3.98 -22.65 29.69
N VAL A 423 -3.94 -21.32 29.63
CA VAL A 423 -5.14 -20.48 29.75
C VAL A 423 -6.13 -20.76 28.62
N ILE A 424 -5.65 -20.90 27.38
CA ILE A 424 -6.51 -21.24 26.24
C ILE A 424 -7.19 -22.60 26.47
N THR A 425 -6.43 -23.61 26.92
CA THR A 425 -6.95 -24.96 27.17
C THR A 425 -8.04 -24.94 28.25
N ASP A 426 -7.85 -24.17 29.32
CA ASP A 426 -8.86 -24.00 30.39
C ASP A 426 -10.13 -23.31 29.87
N LEU A 427 -9.99 -22.26 29.05
CA LEU A 427 -11.12 -21.56 28.45
C LEU A 427 -11.89 -22.45 27.46
N GLU A 428 -11.18 -23.24 26.66
CA GLU A 428 -11.77 -24.23 25.75
C GLU A 428 -12.52 -25.32 26.53
N GLY A 429 -11.95 -25.82 27.64
CA GLY A 429 -12.62 -26.77 28.52
C GLY A 429 -13.90 -26.22 29.15
N ARG A 430 -13.88 -24.95 29.61
CA ARG A 430 -15.08 -24.27 30.11
C ARG A 430 -16.13 -24.09 29.02
N LYS A 431 -15.73 -23.64 27.82
CA LYS A 431 -16.62 -23.48 26.66
C LYS A 431 -17.26 -24.81 26.26
N ALA A 432 -16.51 -25.90 26.23
CA ALA A 432 -17.02 -27.23 25.94
C ALA A 432 -18.08 -27.66 26.98
N THR A 433 -17.79 -27.48 28.26
CA THR A 433 -18.71 -27.81 29.36
C THR A 433 -20.01 -27.02 29.27
N THR A 434 -19.94 -25.70 29.06
CA THR A 434 -21.13 -24.84 28.91
C THR A 434 -21.93 -25.19 27.66
N THR A 435 -21.26 -25.53 26.55
CA THR A 435 -21.92 -25.96 25.32
C THR A 435 -22.68 -27.28 25.52
N GLN A 436 -22.06 -28.24 26.21
CA GLN A 436 -22.68 -29.51 26.55
C GLN A 436 -23.88 -29.32 27.49
N ASN A 437 -23.76 -28.47 28.51
CA ASN A 437 -24.87 -28.11 29.40
C ASN A 437 -26.02 -27.45 28.64
N ARG A 438 -25.73 -26.59 27.66
CA ARG A 438 -26.76 -25.99 26.79
C ARG A 438 -27.49 -27.04 25.96
N VAL A 439 -26.76 -28.02 25.42
CA VAL A 439 -27.36 -29.14 24.66
C VAL A 439 -28.24 -29.99 25.56
N PHE A 440 -27.78 -30.35 26.77
CA PHE A 440 -28.59 -31.09 27.75
C PHE A 440 -29.83 -30.32 28.19
N ALA A 441 -29.72 -29.01 28.42
CA ALA A 441 -30.87 -28.17 28.75
C ALA A 441 -31.90 -28.18 27.60
N LYS A 442 -31.44 -28.05 26.34
CA LYS A 442 -32.32 -28.10 25.16
C LYS A 442 -33.01 -29.47 24.99
N GLN A 443 -32.30 -30.56 25.26
CA GLN A 443 -32.89 -31.90 25.26
C GLN A 443 -33.93 -32.08 26.38
N ARG A 444 -33.65 -31.57 27.60
CA ARG A 444 -34.61 -31.57 28.71
C ARG A 444 -35.85 -30.74 28.38
N MET A 445 -35.70 -29.57 27.77
CA MET A 445 -36.83 -28.76 27.31
C MET A 445 -37.69 -29.52 26.29
N GLY A 446 -37.07 -30.14 25.29
CA GLY A 446 -37.82 -30.95 24.32
C GLY A 446 -38.54 -32.15 24.95
N ALA A 447 -37.99 -32.76 26.01
CA ALA A 447 -38.66 -33.82 26.76
C ALA A 447 -39.83 -33.29 27.60
N ILE A 448 -39.68 -32.11 28.21
CA ILE A 448 -40.74 -31.42 28.95
C ILE A 448 -41.87 -31.04 28.00
N ASP A 449 -41.59 -30.43 26.84
CA ASP A 449 -42.62 -30.05 25.86
C ASP A 449 -43.43 -31.24 25.37
N LYS A 450 -42.79 -32.38 25.11
CA LYS A 450 -43.49 -33.63 24.78
C LYS A 450 -44.42 -34.07 25.90
N ARG A 451 -43.98 -33.97 27.17
CA ARG A 451 -44.77 -34.33 28.34
C ARG A 451 -45.92 -33.35 28.58
N THR A 452 -45.70 -32.06 28.35
CA THR A 452 -46.73 -31.01 28.42
C THR A 452 -47.81 -31.26 27.38
N ASN A 453 -47.45 -31.67 26.15
CA ASN A 453 -48.43 -32.00 25.12
C ASN A 453 -49.28 -33.22 25.47
N VAL A 454 -48.67 -34.26 26.06
CA VAL A 454 -49.42 -35.43 26.58
C VAL A 454 -50.37 -35.02 27.69
N LEU A 455 -49.88 -34.26 28.68
CA LEU A 455 -50.72 -33.74 29.78
C LEU A 455 -51.84 -32.82 29.28
N GLN A 456 -51.60 -32.02 28.23
CA GLN A 456 -52.62 -31.18 27.62
C GLN A 456 -53.71 -32.01 26.92
N MET A 457 -53.34 -33.13 26.28
CA MET A 457 -54.30 -34.07 25.71
C MET A 457 -55.10 -34.80 26.80
N ASP A 458 -54.48 -35.11 27.94
CA ASP A 458 -55.14 -35.73 29.08
C ASP A 458 -56.07 -34.74 29.82
N ILE A 459 -55.67 -33.47 29.94
CA ILE A 459 -56.50 -32.39 30.50
C ILE A 459 -57.75 -32.16 29.64
N ASN A 460 -57.61 -32.22 28.31
CA ASN A 460 -58.76 -32.10 27.41
C ASN A 460 -59.72 -33.31 27.47
N ARG A 461 -59.35 -34.39 28.15
CA ARG A 461 -60.14 -35.62 28.30
C ARG A 461 -60.78 -35.78 29.69
N LEU A 462 -60.43 -34.94 30.66
CA LEU A 462 -60.91 -35.06 32.04
C LEU A 462 -62.13 -34.16 32.25
N ASP A 463 -63.30 -34.78 32.38
CA ASP A 463 -64.52 -34.16 32.90
C ASP A 463 -64.42 -34.11 34.43
N ILE A 464 -64.61 -32.93 35.02
CA ILE A 464 -64.12 -32.62 36.38
C ILE A 464 -65.16 -32.99 37.45
N ASP A 465 -64.77 -33.90 38.34
CA ASP A 465 -65.43 -34.26 39.60
C ASP A 465 -64.78 -33.51 40.79
N GLU A 466 -65.59 -33.10 41.76
CA GLU A 466 -65.32 -32.05 42.78
C GLU A 466 -64.18 -32.36 43.77
N GLY A 467 -63.58 -33.55 43.72
CA GLY A 467 -62.39 -33.93 44.51
C GLY A 467 -61.07 -33.28 44.04
N ALA A 468 -60.98 -32.85 42.78
CA ALA A 468 -59.75 -32.28 42.22
C ALA A 468 -59.40 -30.90 42.81
N LYS A 469 -60.40 -30.15 43.28
CA LYS A 469 -60.23 -28.80 43.84
C LYS A 469 -59.42 -28.78 45.14
N ALA A 470 -59.65 -29.77 46.02
CA ALA A 470 -58.92 -29.88 47.28
C ALA A 470 -57.44 -30.29 47.10
N ILE A 471 -57.13 -31.01 46.01
CA ILE A 471 -55.75 -31.36 45.65
C ILE A 471 -55.06 -30.16 44.99
N LEU A 472 -55.78 -29.40 44.15
CA LEU A 472 -55.29 -28.19 43.50
C LEU A 472 -54.96 -27.09 44.51
N ASP A 473 -55.74 -26.91 45.58
CA ASP A 473 -55.44 -25.92 46.63
C ASP A 473 -54.15 -26.28 47.42
N ASN A 474 -53.92 -27.57 47.72
CA ASN A 474 -52.67 -28.03 48.33
C ASN A 474 -51.46 -27.91 47.38
N GLN A 475 -51.65 -28.19 46.09
CA GLN A 475 -50.60 -28.01 45.09
C GLN A 475 -50.30 -26.53 44.86
N PHE A 476 -51.30 -25.65 44.97
CA PHE A 476 -51.13 -24.21 44.88
C PHE A 476 -50.27 -23.68 46.04
N GLU A 477 -50.54 -24.11 47.28
CA GLU A 477 -49.72 -23.74 48.45
C GLU A 477 -48.27 -24.25 48.34
N ASP A 478 -48.05 -25.49 47.85
CA ASP A 478 -46.68 -26.01 47.62
C ASP A 478 -45.95 -25.23 46.51
N VAL A 479 -46.64 -24.90 45.43
CA VAL A 479 -46.07 -24.12 44.32
C VAL A 479 -45.76 -22.69 44.76
N GLU A 480 -46.62 -22.07 45.57
CA GLU A 480 -46.39 -20.72 46.11
C GLU A 480 -45.21 -20.69 47.10
N SER A 481 -45.08 -21.72 47.93
CA SER A 481 -43.92 -21.98 48.80
C SER A 481 -42.61 -22.11 47.99
N ARG A 482 -42.64 -22.91 46.92
CA ARG A 482 -41.49 -23.11 46.04
C ARG A 482 -41.13 -21.86 45.25
N LEU A 483 -42.13 -21.08 44.84
CA LEU A 483 -41.94 -19.80 44.16
C LEU A 483 -41.35 -18.74 45.08
N LYS A 484 -41.76 -18.70 46.36
CA LYS A 484 -41.09 -17.86 47.37
C LYS A 484 -39.64 -18.26 47.59
N LYS A 485 -39.34 -19.55 47.78
CA LYS A 485 -37.95 -20.01 47.92
C LYS A 485 -37.10 -19.76 46.67
N ALA A 486 -37.69 -19.88 45.48
CA ALA A 486 -37.01 -19.57 44.22
C ALA A 486 -36.78 -18.06 44.04
N ASN A 487 -37.72 -17.21 44.47
CA ASN A 487 -37.54 -15.75 44.45
C ASN A 487 -36.53 -15.28 45.50
N GLU A 488 -36.50 -15.91 46.69
CA GLU A 488 -35.49 -15.65 47.72
C GLU A 488 -34.10 -16.12 47.28
N SER A 489 -34.00 -17.26 46.57
CA SER A 489 -32.72 -17.70 46.01
C SER A 489 -32.27 -16.84 44.82
N LEU A 490 -33.19 -16.34 43.99
CA LEU A 490 -32.90 -15.35 42.93
C LEU A 490 -32.42 -14.02 43.52
N ALA A 491 -33.06 -13.54 44.58
CA ALA A 491 -32.64 -12.34 45.30
C ALA A 491 -31.28 -12.52 45.99
N HIS A 492 -31.03 -13.70 46.59
CA HIS A 492 -29.73 -14.02 47.20
C HIS A 492 -28.60 -14.23 46.18
N ALA A 493 -28.92 -14.68 44.96
CA ALA A 493 -27.92 -14.90 43.92
C ALA A 493 -27.36 -13.59 43.34
N ASP A 494 -28.04 -12.46 43.59
CA ASP A 494 -27.55 -11.09 43.33
C ASP A 494 -27.04 -10.90 41.88
N PHE A 495 -27.72 -11.55 40.93
CA PHE A 495 -27.32 -11.59 39.53
C PHE A 495 -27.35 -10.22 38.88
N ASP A 496 -28.24 -9.32 39.31
CA ASP A 496 -28.32 -7.95 38.80
C ASP A 496 -27.05 -7.16 39.16
N ASN A 497 -26.54 -7.29 40.39
CA ASN A 497 -25.28 -6.66 40.80
C ASN A 497 -24.07 -7.31 40.11
N GLN A 498 -24.10 -8.63 39.88
CA GLN A 498 -23.03 -9.30 39.11
C GLN A 498 -23.03 -8.85 37.64
N LEU A 499 -24.20 -8.74 37.01
CA LEU A 499 -24.35 -8.19 35.66
C LEU A 499 -23.88 -6.74 35.58
N GLN A 500 -24.20 -5.93 36.58
CA GLN A 500 -23.76 -4.54 36.62
C GLN A 500 -22.23 -4.43 36.73
N ARG A 501 -21.59 -5.24 37.59
CA ARG A 501 -20.12 -5.31 37.71
C ARG A 501 -19.44 -5.82 36.45
N GLU A 502 -19.98 -6.86 35.82
CA GLU A 502 -19.42 -7.38 34.57
C GLU A 502 -19.62 -6.40 33.40
N ASN A 503 -20.74 -5.68 33.33
CA ASN A 503 -20.93 -4.60 32.36
C ASN A 503 -19.97 -3.42 32.59
N GLU A 504 -19.70 -3.05 33.85
CA GLU A 504 -18.69 -2.03 34.17
C GLU A 504 -17.28 -2.47 33.75
N LYS A 505 -16.91 -3.73 33.99
CA LYS A 505 -15.64 -4.28 33.49
C LYS A 505 -15.59 -4.31 31.97
N LEU A 506 -16.68 -4.68 31.31
CA LEU A 506 -16.77 -4.70 29.85
C LEU A 506 -16.57 -3.30 29.28
N TRP A 507 -17.21 -2.29 29.88
CA TRP A 507 -17.03 -0.89 29.50
C TRP A 507 -15.59 -0.40 29.70
N GLN A 508 -14.94 -0.79 30.80
CA GLN A 508 -13.52 -0.46 31.05
C GLN A 508 -12.60 -1.11 30.00
N LEU A 509 -12.83 -2.38 29.66
CA LEU A 509 -12.06 -3.09 28.65
C LEU A 509 -12.28 -2.53 27.24
N GLU A 510 -13.50 -2.11 26.91
CA GLU A 510 -13.81 -1.44 25.63
C GLU A 510 -13.10 -0.09 25.53
N THR A 511 -13.11 0.72 26.60
CA THR A 511 -12.38 2.00 26.62
C THR A 511 -10.87 1.82 26.55
N GLU A 512 -10.33 0.79 27.19
CA GLU A 512 -8.91 0.45 27.12
C GLU A 512 -8.52 -0.05 25.72
N ASN A 513 -9.37 -0.86 25.08
CA ASN A 513 -9.17 -1.31 23.70
C ASN A 513 -9.22 -0.14 22.69
N GLU A 514 -10.14 0.81 22.85
CA GLU A 514 -10.16 2.03 22.04
C GLU A 514 -8.89 2.88 22.25
N LYS A 515 -8.39 2.96 23.48
CA LYS A 515 -7.15 3.67 23.80
C LYS A 515 -5.94 2.99 23.15
N LEU A 516 -5.79 1.68 23.32
CA LEU A 516 -4.74 0.88 22.69
C LEU A 516 -4.84 0.92 21.16
N GLY A 517 -6.05 0.93 20.59
CA GLY A 517 -6.28 1.10 19.16
C GLY A 517 -5.79 2.45 18.63
N ARG A 518 -6.02 3.54 19.37
CA ARG A 518 -5.47 4.87 19.05
C ARG A 518 -3.94 4.89 19.14
N GLU A 519 -3.37 4.29 20.18
CA GLU A 519 -1.92 4.18 20.36
C GLU A 519 -1.27 3.33 19.25
N LEU A 520 -1.92 2.27 18.79
CA LEU A 520 -1.48 1.46 17.66
C LEU A 520 -1.47 2.29 16.36
N MET A 521 -2.52 3.06 16.09
CA MET A 521 -2.56 3.94 14.92
C MET A 521 -1.45 4.99 14.95
N GLU A 522 -1.22 5.62 16.11
CA GLU A 522 -0.11 6.56 16.34
C GLU A 522 1.26 5.90 16.11
N CYS A 523 1.51 4.72 16.69
CA CYS A 523 2.74 3.96 16.48
C CYS A 523 2.96 3.60 15.00
N THR A 524 1.90 3.21 14.30
CA THR A 524 1.96 2.87 12.87
C THR A 524 2.26 4.11 12.02
N ARG A 525 1.67 5.26 12.36
CA ARG A 525 1.97 6.56 11.73
C ARG A 525 3.43 6.96 11.94
N LEU A 526 3.91 6.90 13.18
CA LEU A 526 5.29 7.21 13.54
C LEU A 526 6.29 6.27 12.85
N ALA A 527 5.97 4.98 12.72
CA ALA A 527 6.80 4.02 11.98
C ALA A 527 6.90 4.37 10.49
N SER A 528 5.79 4.76 9.86
CA SER A 528 5.77 5.23 8.46
C SER A 528 6.58 6.52 8.28
N GLU A 529 6.42 7.50 9.16
CA GLU A 529 7.19 8.75 9.13
C GLU A 529 8.70 8.48 9.32
N ARG A 530 9.05 7.55 10.21
CA ARG A 530 10.44 7.15 10.44
C ARG A 530 11.05 6.42 9.25
N ALA A 531 10.29 5.56 8.59
CA ALA A 531 10.71 4.91 7.34
C ALA A 531 10.93 5.93 6.20
N GLN A 532 10.05 6.92 6.07
CA GLN A 532 10.24 8.02 5.11
C GLN A 532 11.47 8.86 5.44
N LEU A 533 11.70 9.16 6.73
CA LEU A 533 12.85 9.92 7.18
C LEU A 533 14.17 9.17 6.93
N ASP A 534 14.20 7.85 7.12
CA ASP A 534 15.35 7.01 6.81
C ASP A 534 15.62 6.92 5.30
N LEU A 535 14.58 6.85 4.47
CA LEU A 535 14.70 6.95 3.02
C LEU A 535 15.34 8.29 2.61
N ARG A 536 14.84 9.40 3.15
CA ARG A 536 15.39 10.74 2.86
C ARG A 536 16.82 10.90 3.36
N LYS A 537 17.16 10.33 4.51
CA LYS A 537 18.55 10.29 5.00
C LYS A 537 19.47 9.51 4.07
N LYS A 538 19.03 8.34 3.57
CA LYS A 538 19.78 7.57 2.56
C LYS A 538 19.94 8.34 1.25
N GLU A 539 18.88 8.95 0.72
CA GLU A 539 18.96 9.79 -0.47
C GLU A 539 19.95 10.95 -0.29
N LEU A 540 19.95 11.57 0.88
CA LEU A 540 20.85 12.66 1.22
C LEU A 540 22.29 12.19 1.36
N SER A 541 22.54 11.03 1.99
CA SER A 541 23.89 10.44 2.06
C SER A 541 24.41 10.05 0.68
N ASP A 542 23.56 9.45 -0.16
CA ASP A 542 23.92 9.06 -1.52
C ASP A 542 24.22 10.28 -2.40
N ARG A 543 23.41 11.35 -2.28
CA ARG A 543 23.67 12.62 -2.98
C ARG A 543 24.94 13.30 -2.47
N ARG A 544 25.21 13.30 -1.16
CA ARG A 544 26.47 13.81 -0.59
C ARG A 544 27.66 13.01 -1.10
N ARG A 545 27.58 11.69 -1.11
CA ARG A 545 28.65 10.82 -1.62
C ARG A 545 28.89 11.03 -3.11
N LYS A 546 27.82 11.15 -3.92
CA LYS A 546 27.93 11.51 -5.35
C LYS A 546 28.59 12.87 -5.54
N LEU A 547 28.18 13.86 -4.76
CA LEU A 547 28.72 15.23 -4.81
C LEU A 547 30.20 15.23 -4.41
N GLU A 548 30.58 14.55 -3.33
CA GLU A 548 31.97 14.39 -2.89
C GLU A 548 32.83 13.63 -3.91
N THR A 549 32.29 12.58 -4.54
CA THR A 549 32.96 11.85 -5.62
C THR A 549 33.18 12.78 -6.82
N LEU A 550 32.16 13.51 -7.26
CA LEU A 550 32.27 14.48 -8.36
C LEU A 550 33.26 15.60 -8.02
N THR A 551 33.18 16.18 -6.82
CA THR A 551 34.12 17.19 -6.34
C THR A 551 35.53 16.64 -6.41
N ASN A 552 35.83 15.48 -5.82
CA ASN A 552 37.18 14.90 -5.82
C ASN A 552 37.69 14.54 -7.22
N THR A 553 36.82 14.01 -8.09
CA THR A 553 37.20 13.61 -9.46
C THR A 553 37.54 14.82 -10.33
N TRP A 554 36.76 15.90 -10.20
CA TRP A 554 36.89 17.08 -11.04
C TRP A 554 37.73 18.19 -10.40
N LYS A 555 38.07 18.08 -9.11
CA LYS A 555 38.86 19.08 -8.37
C LYS A 555 40.17 19.45 -9.07
N PRO A 556 41.01 18.49 -9.50
CA PRO A 556 42.27 18.82 -10.15
C PRO A 556 42.08 19.55 -11.48
N LYS A 557 40.98 19.27 -12.19
CA LYS A 557 40.66 19.91 -13.48
C LYS A 557 40.06 21.30 -13.30
N LEU A 558 39.23 21.48 -12.27
CA LEU A 558 38.61 22.78 -11.96
C LEU A 558 39.63 23.74 -11.34
N ASP A 559 40.55 23.26 -10.50
CA ASP A 559 41.61 24.08 -9.90
C ASP A 559 42.50 24.75 -10.96
N VAL A 560 42.76 24.06 -12.07
CA VAL A 560 43.56 24.58 -13.20
C VAL A 560 42.87 25.75 -13.92
N HIS A 561 41.54 25.78 -13.98
CA HIS A 561 40.79 26.75 -14.78
C HIS A 561 40.10 27.85 -13.97
N VAL A 562 39.71 27.56 -12.73
CA VAL A 562 38.93 28.46 -11.85
C VAL A 562 39.76 28.96 -10.65
N GLY A 563 40.89 28.30 -10.32
CA GLY A 563 41.74 28.58 -9.15
C GLY A 563 41.44 27.64 -7.97
N THR A 564 42.15 27.74 -6.84
CA THR A 564 42.03 26.79 -5.69
C THR A 564 40.97 27.18 -4.64
N ALA A 565 40.26 28.30 -4.83
CA ALA A 565 39.37 28.91 -3.83
C ALA A 565 37.87 28.84 -4.18
N TRP A 566 37.45 27.84 -4.96
CA TRP A 566 36.02 27.62 -5.26
C TRP A 566 35.35 26.72 -4.22
N GLN A 567 34.08 27.01 -3.95
CA GLN A 567 33.17 26.14 -3.20
C GLN A 567 32.07 25.67 -4.16
N THR A 568 31.37 24.58 -3.84
CA THR A 568 30.32 24.03 -4.71
C THR A 568 29.24 25.04 -5.04
N ASP A 569 28.94 25.94 -4.10
CA ASP A 569 27.86 26.92 -4.21
C ASP A 569 28.29 28.18 -5.00
N THR A 570 29.59 28.41 -5.12
CA THR A 570 30.18 29.59 -5.78
C THR A 570 30.89 29.26 -7.10
N LEU A 571 30.98 27.97 -7.45
CA LEU A 571 31.70 27.46 -8.63
C LEU A 571 31.17 28.06 -9.94
N GLU A 572 29.85 28.16 -10.10
CA GLU A 572 29.24 28.68 -11.32
C GLU A 572 29.55 30.16 -11.56
N ALA A 573 29.54 30.97 -10.50
CA ALA A 573 29.91 32.37 -10.57
C ALA A 573 31.40 32.55 -10.91
N GLN A 574 32.28 31.79 -10.25
CA GLN A 574 33.73 31.87 -10.48
C GLN A 574 34.12 31.34 -11.87
N PHE A 575 33.46 30.29 -12.37
CA PHE A 575 33.65 29.78 -13.73
C PHE A 575 33.25 30.82 -14.78
N ASN A 576 32.10 31.48 -14.61
CA ASN A 576 31.65 32.53 -15.52
C ASN A 576 32.60 33.73 -15.56
N ASP A 577 33.20 34.10 -14.42
CA ASP A 577 34.21 35.16 -14.37
C ASP A 577 35.52 34.75 -15.05
N ALA A 578 35.98 33.52 -14.85
CA ALA A 578 37.15 32.97 -15.55
C ALA A 578 36.91 32.92 -17.07
N LEU A 579 35.71 32.50 -17.50
CA LEU A 579 35.30 32.46 -18.91
C LEU A 579 35.26 33.87 -19.52
N LYS A 580 34.71 34.86 -18.81
CA LYS A 580 34.72 36.27 -19.25
C LYS A 580 36.14 36.80 -19.41
N ARG A 581 37.05 36.50 -18.49
CA ARG A 581 38.46 36.90 -18.58
C ARG A 581 39.14 36.29 -19.81
N GLN A 582 38.98 34.99 -20.03
CA GLN A 582 39.57 34.32 -21.19
C GLN A 582 38.98 34.82 -22.52
N ASN A 583 37.66 35.01 -22.58
CA ASN A 583 37.02 35.59 -23.77
C ASN A 583 37.53 37.02 -24.06
N LYS A 584 37.81 37.81 -23.04
CA LYS A 584 38.41 39.15 -23.20
C LYS A 584 39.84 39.07 -23.76
N VAL A 585 40.67 38.15 -23.24
CA VAL A 585 42.03 37.92 -23.77
C VAL A 585 41.99 37.46 -25.23
N VAL A 586 41.08 36.55 -25.57
CA VAL A 586 40.89 36.08 -26.95
C VAL A 586 40.39 37.19 -27.86
N ALA A 587 39.46 38.04 -27.39
CA ALA A 587 38.98 39.20 -28.14
C ALA A 587 40.11 40.21 -28.41
N ASP A 588 40.93 40.53 -27.40
CA ASP A 588 42.08 41.42 -27.54
C ASP A 588 43.13 40.83 -28.51
N ALA A 589 43.38 39.53 -28.45
CA ALA A 589 44.29 38.84 -29.37
C ALA A 589 43.76 38.83 -30.81
N ARG A 590 42.46 38.62 -31.01
CA ARG A 590 41.81 38.72 -32.32
C ARG A 590 41.91 40.14 -32.87
N GLN A 591 41.65 41.15 -32.04
CA GLN A 591 41.78 42.55 -32.45
C GLN A 591 43.22 42.89 -32.86
N LYS A 592 44.23 42.42 -32.11
CA LYS A 592 45.66 42.59 -32.49
C LYS A 592 45.99 41.89 -33.80
N ARG A 593 45.50 40.66 -34.01
CA ARG A 593 45.67 39.92 -35.27
C ARG A 593 45.05 40.68 -36.45
N ASP A 594 43.83 41.18 -36.28
CA ASP A 594 43.11 41.88 -37.35
C ASP A 594 43.79 43.22 -37.69
N LEU A 595 44.25 43.96 -36.69
CA LEU A 595 45.08 45.16 -36.89
C LEU A 595 46.41 44.85 -37.61
N ALA A 596 47.06 43.73 -37.29
CA ALA A 596 48.27 43.29 -37.97
C ALA A 596 47.98 42.89 -39.42
N ARG A 597 46.86 42.19 -39.68
CA ARG A 597 46.42 41.82 -41.02
C ARG A 597 46.10 43.04 -41.88
N ASP A 598 45.42 44.04 -41.33
CA ASP A 598 45.12 45.29 -42.03
C ASP A 598 46.40 46.08 -42.35
N LYS A 599 47.39 46.09 -41.44
CA LYS A 599 48.71 46.67 -41.70
C LYS A 599 49.43 45.93 -42.83
N GLN A 600 49.40 44.60 -42.81
CA GLN A 600 50.01 43.77 -43.86
C GLN A 600 49.36 44.05 -45.22
N GLN A 601 48.02 44.06 -45.30
CA GLN A 601 47.30 44.39 -46.54
C GLN A 601 47.65 45.79 -47.07
N LYS A 602 47.80 46.79 -46.19
CA LYS A 602 48.25 48.13 -46.59
C LYS A 602 49.68 48.14 -47.14
N VAL A 603 50.58 47.35 -46.54
CA VAL A 603 51.96 47.21 -47.02
C VAL A 603 51.99 46.49 -48.37
N ASP A 604 51.25 45.39 -48.52
CA ASP A 604 51.15 44.64 -49.77
C ASP A 604 50.58 45.51 -50.91
N PHE A 605 49.56 46.33 -50.61
CA PHE A 605 49.02 47.29 -51.57
C PHE A 605 50.05 48.35 -51.98
N LYS A 606 50.81 48.91 -51.03
CA LYS A 606 51.90 49.85 -51.32
C LYS A 606 53.01 49.22 -52.15
N LEU A 607 53.37 47.97 -51.83
CA LEU A 607 54.42 47.22 -52.55
C LEU A 607 53.98 46.89 -53.97
N LYS A 608 52.71 46.51 -54.16
CA LYS A 608 52.12 46.30 -55.49
C LYS A 608 52.09 47.60 -56.31
N SER A 609 51.63 48.69 -55.72
CA SER A 609 51.63 50.02 -56.37
C SER A 609 53.06 50.48 -56.73
N ALA A 610 54.04 50.30 -55.85
CA ALA A 610 55.43 50.61 -56.12
C ALA A 610 56.04 49.76 -57.24
N LYS A 611 55.70 48.46 -57.31
CA LYS A 611 56.09 47.58 -58.42
C LYS A 611 55.47 48.01 -59.74
N ASP A 612 54.19 48.37 -59.75
CA ASP A 612 53.50 48.85 -60.96
C ASP A 612 54.08 50.18 -61.46
N VAL A 613 54.42 51.10 -60.55
CA VAL A 613 55.12 52.35 -60.89
C VAL A 613 56.54 52.08 -61.41
N GLY A 614 57.26 51.15 -60.78
CA GLY A 614 58.59 50.73 -61.22
C GLY A 614 58.57 50.10 -62.61
N ALA A 615 57.60 49.24 -62.91
CA ALA A 615 57.42 48.64 -64.23
C ALA A 615 57.14 49.73 -65.29
N LYS A 616 56.22 50.65 -65.02
CA LYS A 616 55.93 51.78 -65.94
C LYS A 616 57.14 52.65 -66.22
N LYS A 617 57.93 53.01 -65.20
CA LYS A 617 59.16 53.80 -65.40
C LYS A 617 60.24 53.02 -66.17
N THR A 618 60.29 51.71 -66.02
CA THR A 618 61.24 50.85 -66.75
C THR A 618 60.85 50.76 -68.22
N ASP A 619 59.55 50.59 -68.50
CA ASP A 619 58.99 50.62 -69.87
C ASP A 619 59.19 51.99 -70.54
N GLU A 620 58.97 53.09 -69.81
CA GLU A 620 59.25 54.45 -70.30
C GLU A 620 60.74 54.65 -70.59
N SER A 621 61.62 54.19 -69.71
CA SER A 621 63.08 54.24 -69.93
C SER A 621 63.48 53.44 -71.17
N GLN A 622 62.96 52.23 -71.36
CA GLN A 622 63.20 51.44 -72.57
C GLN A 622 62.67 52.10 -73.84
N ARG A 623 61.50 52.75 -73.79
CA ARG A 623 60.96 53.53 -74.92
C ARG A 623 61.86 54.71 -75.27
N CYS A 624 62.24 55.52 -74.29
CA CYS A 624 63.17 56.64 -74.52
C CYS A 624 64.51 56.14 -75.06
N ARG A 625 65.03 55.04 -74.51
CA ARG A 625 66.26 54.38 -74.96
C ARG A 625 66.14 53.93 -76.43
N SER A 626 65.03 53.33 -76.83
CA SER A 626 64.77 52.94 -78.22
C SER A 626 64.61 54.13 -79.17
N ALA A 627 64.01 55.24 -78.72
CA ALA A 627 63.87 56.46 -79.50
C ALA A 627 65.22 57.14 -79.76
N VAL A 628 66.11 57.15 -78.76
CA VAL A 628 67.49 57.67 -78.90
C VAL A 628 68.30 56.80 -79.86
N VAL A 629 68.22 55.47 -79.77
CA VAL A 629 68.88 54.56 -80.74
C VAL A 629 68.35 54.79 -82.15
N ALA A 630 67.04 54.93 -82.34
CA ALA A 630 66.45 55.16 -83.64
C ALA A 630 66.91 56.49 -84.27
N ALA A 631 67.06 57.55 -83.46
CA ALA A 631 67.61 58.82 -83.91
C ALA A 631 69.10 58.72 -84.29
N LEU A 632 69.90 57.97 -83.51
CA LEU A 632 71.32 57.73 -83.81
C LEU A 632 71.53 56.86 -85.04
N GLN A 633 70.70 55.83 -85.24
CA GLN A 633 70.74 54.97 -86.41
C GLN A 633 70.37 55.69 -87.71
N ALA A 634 69.58 56.76 -87.64
CA ALA A 634 69.27 57.60 -88.81
C ALA A 634 70.49 58.43 -89.28
N VAL A 635 71.44 58.69 -88.39
CA VAL A 635 72.66 59.46 -88.64
C VAL A 635 73.82 58.54 -89.04
N ARG A 636 73.92 57.37 -88.42
CA ARG A 636 74.99 56.39 -88.67
C ARG A 636 74.49 54.95 -88.54
N ASP A 637 74.68 54.15 -89.60
CA ASP A 637 74.36 52.72 -89.57
C ASP A 637 75.20 51.97 -88.52
N GLY A 638 74.53 51.28 -87.60
CA GLY A 638 75.16 50.49 -86.53
C GLY A 638 75.39 51.21 -85.20
N ALA A 639 74.93 52.45 -85.04
CA ALA A 639 75.12 53.23 -83.81
C ALA A 639 74.39 52.65 -82.58
N THR A 640 75.06 52.75 -81.43
CA THR A 640 74.56 52.38 -80.10
C THR A 640 74.36 53.61 -79.23
N ILE A 641 73.65 53.48 -78.09
CA ILE A 641 73.39 54.63 -77.19
C ILE A 641 74.65 55.25 -76.61
N ASP A 642 75.70 54.47 -76.43
CA ASP A 642 76.95 54.98 -75.86
C ASP A 642 77.69 55.89 -76.85
N ASP A 643 77.32 55.85 -78.14
CA ASP A 643 77.84 56.72 -79.20
C ASP A 643 77.13 58.10 -79.24
N TYR A 644 76.08 58.31 -78.43
CA TYR A 644 75.31 59.56 -78.41
C TYR A 644 76.17 60.79 -78.08
N GLU A 645 77.04 60.69 -77.07
CA GLU A 645 77.85 61.83 -76.63
C GLU A 645 78.95 62.19 -77.65
N GLU A 646 79.46 61.22 -78.41
CA GLU A 646 80.44 61.48 -79.47
C GLU A 646 79.78 62.06 -80.73
N GLU A 647 78.66 61.50 -81.18
CA GLU A 647 77.95 61.97 -82.39
C GLU A 647 77.33 63.37 -82.18
N VAL A 648 76.81 63.67 -80.99
CA VAL A 648 76.33 65.03 -80.68
C VAL A 648 77.48 66.04 -80.71
N LYS A 649 78.65 65.71 -80.14
CA LYS A 649 79.82 66.59 -80.19
C LYS A 649 80.29 66.84 -81.62
N MET A 650 80.35 65.80 -82.45
CA MET A 650 80.71 65.93 -83.86
C MET A 650 79.75 66.85 -84.61
N HIS A 651 78.44 66.69 -84.42
CA HIS A 651 77.46 67.57 -85.07
C HIS A 651 77.39 68.97 -84.46
N GLU A 652 77.70 69.16 -83.18
CA GLU A 652 77.87 70.48 -82.58
C GLU A 652 79.09 71.21 -83.17
N GLU A 653 80.20 70.49 -83.41
CA GLU A 653 81.40 71.02 -84.11
C GLU A 653 81.10 71.35 -85.58
N ASP A 654 80.32 70.52 -86.28
CA ASP A 654 79.82 70.80 -87.64
C ASP A 654 78.93 72.07 -87.64
N VAL A 655 78.02 72.19 -86.67
CA VAL A 655 77.16 73.38 -86.55
C VAL A 655 78.00 74.62 -86.24
N GLU A 656 78.99 74.56 -85.36
CA GLU A 656 79.90 75.68 -85.10
C GLU A 656 80.70 76.10 -86.34
N THR A 657 81.21 75.13 -87.12
CA THR A 657 81.89 75.43 -88.39
C THR A 657 80.94 76.05 -89.41
N TYR A 658 79.74 75.52 -89.61
CA TYR A 658 78.73 76.14 -90.49
C TYR A 658 78.29 77.52 -90.02
N THR A 659 78.20 77.74 -88.70
CA THR A 659 77.85 79.05 -88.14
C THR A 659 78.97 80.06 -88.38
N THR A 660 80.23 79.61 -88.32
CA THR A 660 81.41 80.42 -88.64
C THR A 660 81.44 80.77 -90.14
N ASP A 661 81.12 79.83 -91.02
CA ASP A 661 81.04 80.05 -92.48
C ASP A 661 79.88 80.98 -92.87
N ILE A 662 78.72 80.85 -92.22
CA ILE A 662 77.58 81.76 -92.39
C ILE A 662 77.94 83.18 -91.90
N SER A 663 78.73 83.30 -90.83
CA SER A 663 79.20 84.60 -90.33
C SER A 663 80.19 85.28 -91.29
N LEU A 664 81.00 84.51 -92.02
CA LEU A 664 81.91 85.00 -93.07
C LEU A 664 81.14 85.43 -94.33
N CYS A 665 80.05 84.75 -94.69
CA CYS A 665 79.18 85.15 -95.81
C CYS A 665 78.36 86.43 -95.53
N LEU A 666 77.93 86.67 -94.28
CA LEU A 666 76.95 87.73 -93.96
C LEU A 666 77.47 89.17 -93.88
N ARG A 667 78.78 89.45 -93.98
CA ARG A 667 79.26 90.85 -93.97
C ARG A 667 80.30 91.25 -95.02
N SER A 668 80.41 90.48 -96.09
CA SER A 668 80.61 91.06 -97.43
C SER A 668 79.40 91.92 -97.88
N HIS A 669 78.31 91.98 -97.09
CA HIS A 669 77.03 92.62 -97.43
C HIS A 669 76.61 93.84 -96.58
N ARG A 670 77.51 94.47 -95.80
CA ARG A 670 77.19 95.69 -95.01
C ARG A 670 77.83 97.00 -95.51
N VAL A 671 77.97 97.13 -96.83
CA VAL A 671 78.26 98.40 -97.53
C VAL A 671 77.23 98.57 -98.65
N LYS A 672 76.07 99.17 -98.32
CA LYS A 672 75.11 99.93 -99.18
C LYS A 672 73.68 99.76 -98.66
N GLY A 673 72.97 100.89 -98.49
CA GLY A 673 71.49 100.91 -98.48
C GLY A 673 70.83 101.56 -97.28
N LYS A 674 70.66 102.88 -97.34
CA LYS A 674 69.83 103.72 -96.46
C LYS A 674 68.33 103.62 -96.81
N ASN A 675 67.51 103.92 -95.80
CA ASN A 675 66.18 104.56 -95.81
C ASN A 675 65.00 103.89 -96.54
N HIS A 676 63.95 103.51 -95.78
CA HIS A 676 62.70 104.28 -95.74
C HIS A 676 61.76 103.85 -94.61
N LYS A 677 61.16 104.87 -93.98
CA LYS A 677 59.98 104.85 -93.11
C LYS A 677 58.71 104.88 -93.99
N PRO A 678 57.51 104.48 -93.52
CA PRO A 678 56.66 105.46 -92.83
C PRO A 678 55.77 104.92 -91.69
N GLN A 679 55.37 105.90 -90.86
CA GLN A 679 54.26 106.05 -89.90
C GLN A 679 53.73 104.84 -89.13
#